data_AF-A0A8H3HML6-F1
#
_entry.id   AF-A0A8H3HML6-F1
#
_cell.length_a   1.000
_cell.length_b   1.000
_cell.length_c   1.000
_cell.angle_alpha   90.00
_cell.angle_beta   90.00
_cell.angle_gamma   90.00
#
_symmetry.space_group_name_H-M   'P 1'
#
loop_
_entity.id
_entity.type
_entity.pdbx_description
1 polymer ?
#
loop_
_entity_poly.entity_id
_entity_poly.type
_entity_poly.pdbx_seq_one_letter_code
_entity_poly.pdbx_strand_id
1 'polypeptide(L)'
;MPTYPGFLNSNYTPLSIELPYINDTTGMLGPWLMASILCLMMEGVLLCQMFNYTVNFPHDRLMIRLLVGVSVLFCTFKAGHMIYISWDFFIMHFGDYLSAAIPTASHKLTGLESSIIGAMIQAFFIHRTFVLSRNWIFLFLTIPTLLLGLAGALILTILVFDINLLIKNGVLLNAAANMMVSCVVICDVFITVFTCWYLLRAKTGFTATNNLITRLLYTAIQSALPPTICAILNLYWNSRAATTTWVNFFNSLMPFFYVCSMVFTLNARTSVSRAGTSGYSTGGNAYEMRTGSRHPTGAATRDPNETGTRPEVYISRQTHVDAISSSNGIRTFDAKDSNVYSPDQASVHKVVTLHEDDGDDDSSHRRVSAVRKEWRTFSKKEKAAYISAVNCLAKRPHSKSLKASYPRADLPAIKADSSFYDDMTYIHMDLTNQIHYTGFFLPWHRWYTNQHVTQLRKQCGYKGVMPYWDWSKDTASFNTSAMWDADPTSGLGGFGDPNNDYYVTNGGFKNMQVSYPIKHTIRRQYNPFPYLTWWWVPRPQEAAVVGMQKSFVDAAINGYEGDFMGFQNATEKAQAFHANVHMIMGGDLAGTCPTAAGTACQGGSTWTPNDPMFFLHHANIDRIWWLWQRKSPKNFFAFKGGSNMTYTDPAFPNGYPPWLSITDKMPTDNLFAQPTILSTMNTLSGDYCYVYA
;
A
#
# COMPACT_ATOMS: atom_id res chain seq x y z
N MET A 1 -26.92 -21.02 -41.27
CA MET A 1 -27.20 -19.83 -40.44
C MET A 1 -28.40 -19.14 -41.05
N PRO A 2 -29.50 -18.89 -40.33
CA PRO A 2 -30.59 -18.11 -40.89
C PRO A 2 -30.04 -16.71 -41.16
N THR A 3 -30.08 -16.27 -42.41
CA THR A 3 -29.72 -14.92 -42.82
C THR A 3 -30.75 -13.96 -42.22
N TYR A 4 -30.38 -13.28 -41.13
CA TYR A 4 -31.23 -12.26 -40.55
C TYR A 4 -31.35 -11.09 -41.56
N PRO A 5 -32.56 -10.62 -41.86
CA PRO A 5 -32.83 -9.72 -42.99
C PRO A 5 -32.23 -8.31 -42.83
N GLY A 6 -31.72 -7.93 -41.66
CA GLY A 6 -31.27 -6.56 -41.38
C GLY A 6 -29.92 -6.17 -41.98
N PHE A 7 -28.98 -7.10 -42.20
CA PHE A 7 -27.60 -6.74 -42.59
C PHE A 7 -27.25 -7.01 -44.05
N LEU A 8 -28.03 -7.86 -44.76
CA LEU A 8 -27.69 -8.33 -46.11
C LEU A 8 -28.86 -8.28 -47.11
N ASN A 9 -30.04 -7.79 -46.71
CA ASN A 9 -31.18 -7.67 -47.62
C ASN A 9 -31.44 -6.19 -47.95
N SER A 10 -31.08 -5.77 -49.15
CA SER A 10 -31.26 -4.39 -49.65
C SER A 10 -32.73 -3.95 -49.75
N ASN A 11 -33.69 -4.85 -49.51
CA ASN A 11 -35.12 -4.58 -49.56
C ASN A 11 -35.79 -4.55 -48.16
N TYR A 12 -35.03 -4.63 -47.06
CA TYR A 12 -35.60 -4.59 -45.71
C TYR A 12 -35.96 -3.15 -45.29
N THR A 13 -37.24 -2.91 -44.98
CA THR A 13 -37.71 -1.65 -44.40
C THR A 13 -37.92 -1.82 -42.89
N PRO A 14 -37.10 -1.19 -42.03
CA PRO A 14 -37.20 -1.35 -40.58
C PRO A 14 -38.52 -0.77 -40.04
N LEU A 15 -39.09 -1.45 -39.06
CA LEU A 15 -40.26 -1.01 -38.30
C LEU A 15 -39.89 0.20 -37.43
N SER A 16 -40.88 1.05 -37.12
CA SER A 16 -40.68 2.25 -36.30
C SER A 16 -40.08 1.96 -34.91
N ILE A 17 -40.32 0.76 -34.37
CA ILE A 17 -39.79 0.30 -33.07
C ILE A 17 -38.30 -0.08 -33.15
N GLU A 18 -37.78 -0.40 -34.34
CA GLU A 18 -36.37 -0.77 -34.55
C GLU A 18 -35.47 0.45 -34.78
N LEU A 19 -36.03 1.53 -35.34
CA LEU A 19 -35.29 2.74 -35.69
C LEU A 19 -34.42 3.32 -34.56
N PRO A 20 -34.84 3.35 -33.28
CA PRO A 20 -33.98 3.82 -32.19
C PRO A 20 -32.72 2.95 -32.00
N TYR A 21 -32.85 1.63 -32.14
CA TYR A 21 -31.73 0.69 -31.98
C TYR A 21 -30.77 0.73 -33.18
N ILE A 22 -31.29 1.03 -34.37
CA ILE A 22 -30.50 1.20 -35.61
C ILE A 22 -29.75 2.54 -35.58
N ASN A 23 -30.42 3.62 -35.21
CA ASN A 23 -29.88 4.98 -35.28
C ASN A 23 -28.91 5.30 -34.13
N ASP A 24 -29.07 4.68 -32.96
CA ASP A 24 -28.19 4.88 -31.80
C ASP A 24 -27.89 3.55 -31.08
N THR A 25 -27.08 2.71 -31.70
CA THR A 25 -26.61 1.45 -31.10
C THR A 25 -25.86 1.68 -29.78
N THR A 26 -25.17 2.81 -29.64
CA THR A 26 -24.37 3.14 -28.45
C THR A 26 -25.26 3.43 -27.25
N GLY A 27 -26.33 4.20 -27.43
CA GLY A 27 -27.29 4.53 -26.37
C GLY A 27 -28.31 3.43 -26.08
N MET A 28 -28.47 2.44 -26.97
CA MET A 28 -29.45 1.36 -26.84
C MET A 28 -28.85 0.02 -26.42
N LEU A 29 -27.72 -0.39 -26.99
CA LEU A 29 -27.05 -1.66 -26.69
C LEU A 29 -25.84 -1.49 -25.77
N GLY A 30 -25.12 -0.37 -25.88
CA GLY A 30 -23.96 -0.05 -25.05
C GLY A 30 -24.21 -0.18 -23.53
N PRO A 31 -25.34 0.31 -22.98
CA PRO A 31 -25.63 0.21 -21.55
C PRO A 31 -25.69 -1.24 -21.04
N TRP A 32 -26.20 -2.18 -21.84
CA TRP A 32 -26.29 -3.59 -21.46
C TRP A 32 -24.91 -4.25 -21.40
N LEU A 33 -24.04 -3.97 -22.38
CA LEU A 33 -22.67 -4.47 -22.39
C LEU A 33 -21.87 -3.93 -21.20
N MET A 34 -21.95 -2.62 -20.96
CA MET A 34 -21.26 -1.98 -19.84
C MET A 34 -21.77 -2.49 -18.49
N ALA A 35 -23.07 -2.75 -18.38
CA ALA A 35 -23.66 -3.32 -17.17
C ALA A 35 -23.07 -4.69 -16.88
N SER A 36 -22.98 -5.55 -17.89
CA SER A 36 -22.42 -6.90 -17.77
C SER A 36 -20.96 -6.89 -17.29
N ILE A 37 -20.11 -6.07 -17.90
CA ILE A 37 -18.70 -5.94 -17.51
C ILE A 37 -18.57 -5.49 -16.05
N LEU A 38 -19.28 -4.41 -15.67
CA LEU A 38 -19.18 -3.87 -14.32
C LEU A 38 -19.84 -4.75 -13.26
N CYS A 39 -20.92 -5.46 -13.58
CA CYS A 39 -21.51 -6.46 -12.69
C CYS A 39 -20.51 -7.59 -12.39
N LEU A 40 -19.76 -8.06 -13.38
CA LEU A 40 -18.72 -9.08 -13.17
C LEU A 40 -17.55 -8.57 -12.31
N MET A 41 -17.11 -7.33 -12.53
CA MET A 41 -16.09 -6.71 -11.69
C MET A 41 -16.56 -6.58 -10.24
N MET A 42 -17.81 -6.16 -10.02
CA MET A 42 -18.40 -6.05 -8.69
C MET A 42 -18.65 -7.40 -8.03
N GLU A 43 -18.98 -8.44 -8.80
CA GLU A 43 -19.05 -9.81 -8.28
C GLU A 43 -17.69 -10.25 -7.70
N GLY A 44 -16.59 -9.96 -8.40
CA GLY A 44 -15.24 -10.23 -7.87
C GLY A 44 -14.97 -9.51 -6.53
N VAL A 45 -15.33 -8.23 -6.43
CA VAL A 45 -15.22 -7.47 -5.17
C VAL A 45 -16.09 -8.09 -4.08
N LEU A 46 -17.33 -8.47 -4.40
CA LEU A 46 -18.27 -9.05 -3.46
C LEU A 46 -17.79 -10.39 -2.92
N LEU A 47 -17.24 -11.27 -3.77
CA LEU A 47 -16.67 -12.56 -3.36
C LEU A 47 -15.47 -12.37 -2.41
N CYS A 48 -14.59 -11.40 -2.68
CA CYS A 48 -13.51 -11.03 -1.76
C CYS A 48 -14.05 -10.54 -0.41
N GLN A 49 -15.10 -9.71 -0.40
CA GLN A 49 -15.73 -9.26 0.84
C GLN A 49 -16.43 -10.39 1.61
N MET A 50 -17.07 -11.33 0.89
CA MET A 50 -17.69 -12.52 1.47
C MET A 50 -16.64 -13.45 2.09
N PHE A 51 -15.50 -13.65 1.43
CA PHE A 51 -14.38 -14.41 1.98
C PHE A 51 -13.92 -13.80 3.31
N ASN A 52 -13.68 -12.48 3.33
CA ASN A 52 -13.33 -11.78 4.57
C ASN A 52 -14.40 -11.94 5.68
N TYR A 53 -15.68 -11.92 5.33
CA TYR A 53 -16.77 -12.12 6.29
C TYR A 53 -16.75 -13.54 6.88
N THR A 54 -16.69 -14.56 6.04
CA THR A 54 -16.74 -15.97 6.46
C THR A 54 -15.54 -16.35 7.34
N VAL A 55 -14.36 -15.79 7.03
CA VAL A 55 -13.14 -15.98 7.81
C VAL A 55 -13.22 -15.30 9.17
N ASN A 56 -13.63 -14.03 9.21
CA ASN A 56 -13.60 -13.24 10.45
C ASN A 56 -14.78 -13.54 11.38
N PHE A 57 -15.89 -14.07 10.85
CA PHE A 57 -17.12 -14.33 11.61
C PHE A 57 -17.68 -15.74 11.39
N PRO A 58 -16.91 -16.82 11.67
CA PRO A 58 -17.35 -18.19 11.44
C PRO A 58 -18.56 -18.61 12.29
N HIS A 59 -18.74 -17.95 13.43
CA HIS A 59 -19.81 -18.22 14.40
C HIS A 59 -20.86 -17.09 14.47
N ASP A 60 -21.01 -16.28 13.43
CA ASP A 60 -22.07 -15.27 13.40
C ASP A 60 -23.46 -15.91 13.43
N ARG A 61 -24.47 -15.13 13.82
CA ARG A 61 -25.86 -15.61 13.91
C ARG A 61 -26.31 -16.20 12.58
N LEU A 62 -26.98 -17.35 12.63
CA LEU A 62 -27.43 -18.08 11.43
C LEU A 62 -28.22 -17.17 10.46
N MET A 63 -29.09 -16.31 10.98
CA MET A 63 -29.85 -15.35 10.16
C MET A 63 -28.95 -14.42 9.33
N ILE A 64 -27.85 -13.90 9.89
CA ILE A 64 -26.94 -13.00 9.17
C ILE A 64 -26.11 -13.81 8.15
N ARG A 65 -25.68 -15.01 8.52
CA ARG A 65 -24.93 -15.90 7.61
C ARG A 65 -25.77 -16.31 6.39
N LEU A 66 -27.04 -16.67 6.63
CA LEU A 66 -27.99 -16.97 5.57
C LEU A 66 -28.26 -15.73 4.72
N LEU A 67 -28.46 -14.56 5.32
CA LEU A 67 -28.66 -13.32 4.58
C LEU A 67 -27.46 -12.99 3.68
N VAL A 68 -26.21 -13.09 4.17
CA VAL A 68 -25.02 -12.86 3.35
C VAL A 68 -24.93 -13.89 2.22
N GLY A 69 -25.05 -15.18 2.54
CA GLY A 69 -24.94 -16.25 1.55
C GLY A 69 -26.01 -16.17 0.46
N VAL A 70 -27.27 -15.93 0.84
CA VAL A 70 -28.38 -15.78 -0.11
C VAL A 70 -28.18 -14.53 -0.96
N SER A 71 -27.84 -13.37 -0.38
CA SER A 71 -27.62 -12.14 -1.15
C SER A 71 -26.48 -12.28 -2.15
N VAL A 72 -25.37 -12.93 -1.78
CA VAL A 72 -24.26 -13.19 -2.72
C VAL A 72 -24.71 -14.14 -3.83
N LEU A 73 -25.41 -15.23 -3.50
CA LEU A 73 -25.93 -16.16 -4.51
C LEU A 73 -26.85 -15.46 -5.53
N PHE A 74 -27.72 -14.57 -5.06
CA PHE A 74 -28.58 -13.77 -5.94
C PHE A 74 -27.77 -12.81 -6.82
N CYS A 75 -26.69 -12.20 -6.32
CA CYS A 75 -25.76 -11.40 -7.12
C CYS A 75 -24.98 -12.25 -8.14
N THR A 76 -24.54 -13.46 -7.79
CA THR A 76 -23.90 -14.39 -8.73
C THR A 76 -24.87 -14.78 -9.85
N PHE A 77 -26.13 -15.09 -9.52
CA PHE A 77 -27.18 -15.34 -10.50
C PHE A 77 -27.40 -14.13 -11.40
N LYS A 78 -27.46 -12.92 -10.82
CA LYS A 78 -27.57 -11.66 -11.56
C LYS A 78 -26.41 -11.46 -12.54
N ALA A 79 -25.17 -11.70 -12.11
CA ALA A 79 -23.99 -11.59 -12.97
C ALA A 79 -24.05 -12.57 -14.15
N GLY A 80 -24.40 -13.82 -13.88
CA GLY A 80 -24.62 -14.84 -14.92
C GLY A 80 -25.75 -14.45 -15.89
N HIS A 81 -26.84 -13.89 -15.37
CA HIS A 81 -27.94 -13.40 -16.20
C HIS A 81 -27.52 -12.21 -17.08
N MET A 82 -26.66 -11.29 -16.60
CA MET A 82 -26.12 -10.20 -17.42
C MET A 82 -25.19 -10.70 -18.53
N ILE A 83 -24.41 -11.76 -18.27
CA ILE A 83 -23.63 -12.44 -19.31
C ILE A 83 -24.57 -13.00 -20.37
N TYR A 84 -25.63 -13.70 -19.96
CA TYR A 84 -26.61 -14.26 -20.87
C TYR A 84 -27.27 -13.18 -21.73
N ILE A 85 -27.72 -12.07 -21.15
CA ILE A 85 -28.31 -10.94 -21.89
C ILE A 85 -27.31 -10.36 -22.90
N SER A 86 -26.04 -10.23 -22.53
CA SER A 86 -25.00 -9.78 -23.45
C SER A 86 -24.80 -10.78 -24.60
N TRP A 87 -24.80 -12.08 -24.29
CA TRP A 87 -24.72 -13.14 -25.29
C TRP A 87 -25.94 -13.15 -26.22
N ASP A 88 -27.13 -12.87 -25.68
CA ASP A 88 -28.38 -12.78 -26.44
C ASP A 88 -28.33 -11.65 -27.47
N PHE A 89 -28.01 -10.41 -27.04
CA PHE A 89 -27.92 -9.26 -27.92
C PHE A 89 -26.77 -9.32 -28.93
N PHE A 90 -25.58 -9.73 -28.49
CA PHE A 90 -24.36 -9.56 -29.29
C PHE A 90 -23.94 -10.82 -30.05
N ILE A 91 -24.48 -11.99 -29.72
CA ILE A 91 -24.10 -13.26 -30.36
C ILE A 91 -25.30 -13.96 -30.99
N MET A 92 -26.36 -14.25 -30.21
CA MET A 92 -27.50 -15.03 -30.71
C MET A 92 -28.38 -14.24 -31.69
N HIS A 93 -28.69 -13.00 -31.33
CA HIS A 93 -29.54 -12.09 -32.12
C HIS A 93 -28.74 -10.90 -32.68
N PHE A 94 -27.47 -11.14 -33.02
CA PHE A 94 -26.59 -10.09 -33.53
C PHE A 94 -27.17 -9.44 -34.80
N GLY A 95 -27.43 -8.13 -34.75
CA GLY A 95 -28.01 -7.36 -35.85
C GLY A 95 -29.52 -7.50 -36.02
N ASP A 96 -30.21 -8.25 -35.15
CA ASP A 96 -31.68 -8.33 -35.10
C ASP A 96 -32.24 -7.30 -34.10
N TYR A 97 -32.43 -6.08 -34.60
CA TYR A 97 -32.92 -4.96 -33.79
C TYR A 97 -34.40 -5.09 -33.41
N LEU A 98 -35.18 -5.91 -34.12
CA LEU A 98 -36.56 -6.22 -33.74
C LEU A 98 -36.61 -7.04 -32.45
N SER A 99 -35.78 -8.09 -32.38
CA SER A 99 -35.61 -8.89 -31.17
C SER A 99 -35.01 -8.06 -30.02
N ALA A 100 -34.19 -7.04 -30.33
CA ALA A 100 -33.68 -6.15 -29.31
C ALA A 100 -34.72 -5.15 -28.77
N ALA A 101 -35.61 -4.68 -29.64
CA ALA A 101 -36.64 -3.71 -29.29
C ALA A 101 -37.85 -4.32 -28.57
N ILE A 102 -38.07 -5.64 -28.70
CA ILE A 102 -39.10 -6.39 -27.99
C ILE A 102 -38.41 -7.23 -26.89
N PRO A 103 -38.38 -6.76 -25.63
CA PRO A 103 -37.61 -7.44 -24.59
C PRO A 103 -38.08 -8.89 -24.39
N THR A 104 -37.15 -9.84 -24.46
CA THR A 104 -37.43 -11.24 -24.10
C THR A 104 -37.78 -11.37 -22.61
N ALA A 105 -38.37 -12.50 -22.19
CA ALA A 105 -38.69 -12.75 -20.78
C ALA A 105 -37.46 -12.60 -19.86
N SER A 106 -36.26 -12.91 -20.36
CA SER A 106 -34.98 -12.72 -19.66
C SER A 106 -34.72 -11.23 -19.37
N HIS A 107 -34.78 -10.38 -20.40
CA HIS A 107 -34.60 -8.92 -20.23
C HIS A 107 -35.59 -8.31 -19.23
N LYS A 108 -36.84 -8.80 -19.25
CA LYS A 108 -37.91 -8.35 -18.34
C LYS A 108 -37.68 -8.75 -16.89
N LEU A 109 -37.04 -9.90 -16.65
CA LEU A 109 -36.76 -10.41 -15.30
C LEU A 109 -35.76 -9.55 -14.52
N THR A 110 -34.94 -8.76 -15.22
CA THR A 110 -33.86 -7.98 -14.62
C THR A 110 -34.31 -7.01 -13.52
N GLY A 111 -35.44 -6.34 -13.72
CA GLY A 111 -36.00 -5.41 -12.72
C GLY A 111 -36.45 -6.12 -11.46
N LEU A 112 -37.10 -7.28 -11.59
CA LEU A 112 -37.59 -8.08 -10.46
C LEU A 112 -36.43 -8.54 -9.55
N GLU A 113 -35.35 -9.04 -10.15
CA GLU A 113 -34.15 -9.45 -9.41
C GLU A 113 -33.57 -8.29 -8.59
N SER A 114 -33.47 -7.11 -9.20
CA SER A 114 -32.94 -5.92 -8.55
C SER A 114 -33.82 -5.45 -7.40
N SER A 115 -35.15 -5.55 -7.54
CA SER A 115 -36.10 -5.21 -6.48
C SER A 115 -36.06 -6.18 -5.30
N ILE A 116 -35.89 -7.48 -5.55
CA ILE A 116 -35.79 -8.50 -4.48
C ILE A 116 -34.52 -8.24 -3.65
N ILE A 117 -33.37 -8.11 -4.31
CA ILE A 117 -32.10 -7.87 -3.62
C ILE A 117 -32.14 -6.52 -2.88
N GLY A 118 -32.63 -5.46 -3.53
CA GLY A 118 -32.78 -4.14 -2.91
C GLY A 118 -33.62 -4.19 -1.64
N ALA A 119 -34.79 -4.83 -1.68
CA ALA A 119 -35.68 -4.95 -0.52
C ALA A 119 -35.04 -5.73 0.64
N MET A 120 -34.33 -6.84 0.35
CA MET A 120 -33.61 -7.60 1.37
C MET A 120 -32.57 -6.74 2.11
N ILE A 121 -31.80 -5.97 1.36
CA ILE A 121 -30.72 -5.15 1.92
C ILE A 121 -31.26 -3.92 2.65
N GLN A 122 -32.31 -3.27 2.11
CA GLN A 122 -32.97 -2.16 2.79
C GLN A 122 -33.61 -2.63 4.11
N ALA A 123 -34.28 -3.79 4.11
CA ALA A 123 -34.81 -4.38 5.35
C ALA A 123 -33.70 -4.63 6.39
N PHE A 124 -32.53 -5.09 5.96
CA PHE A 124 -31.36 -5.23 6.85
C PHE A 124 -30.92 -3.89 7.47
N PHE A 125 -30.80 -2.84 6.66
CA PHE A 125 -30.39 -1.52 7.17
C PHE A 125 -31.44 -0.89 8.08
N ILE A 126 -32.74 -1.03 7.76
CA ILE A 126 -33.85 -0.62 8.64
C ILE A 126 -33.77 -1.34 9.97
N HIS A 127 -33.66 -2.68 9.95
CA HIS A 127 -33.55 -3.49 11.16
C HIS A 127 -32.33 -3.08 11.99
N ARG A 128 -31.16 -2.90 11.36
CA ARG A 128 -29.92 -2.49 12.03
C ARG A 128 -30.08 -1.13 12.72
N THR A 129 -30.62 -0.13 12.02
CA THR A 129 -30.80 1.23 12.56
C THR A 129 -31.88 1.26 13.65
N PHE A 130 -32.91 0.43 13.55
CA PHE A 130 -33.89 0.26 14.61
C PHE A 130 -33.29 -0.39 15.86
N VAL A 131 -32.50 -1.46 15.71
CA VAL A 131 -31.82 -2.10 16.85
C VAL A 131 -30.86 -1.12 17.55
N LEU A 132 -30.19 -0.26 16.78
CA LEU A 132 -29.29 0.77 17.32
C LEU A 132 -30.05 1.89 18.05
N SER A 133 -31.15 2.40 17.46
CA SER A 133 -31.85 3.57 17.97
C SER A 133 -32.96 3.28 18.97
N ARG A 134 -33.54 2.06 18.90
CA ARG A 134 -34.79 1.64 19.56
C ARG A 134 -35.95 2.62 19.38
N ASN A 135 -35.93 3.40 18.29
CA ASN A 135 -36.92 4.44 18.04
C ASN A 135 -38.01 3.92 17.09
N TRP A 136 -39.24 3.78 17.60
CA TRP A 136 -40.37 3.31 16.82
C TRP A 136 -40.85 4.31 15.76
N ILE A 137 -40.64 5.61 15.97
CA ILE A 137 -41.00 6.67 15.01
C ILE A 137 -40.24 6.50 13.69
N PHE A 138 -38.99 6.02 13.77
CA PHE A 138 -38.18 5.72 12.59
C PHE A 138 -38.82 4.64 11.70
N LEU A 139 -39.48 3.63 12.28
CA LEU A 139 -40.15 2.56 11.54
C LEU A 139 -41.41 3.04 10.83
N PHE A 140 -42.13 4.00 11.42
CA PHE A 140 -43.34 4.59 10.81
C PHE A 140 -43.06 5.29 9.48
N LEU A 141 -41.82 5.72 9.21
CA LEU A 141 -41.43 6.33 7.93
C LEU A 141 -40.75 5.33 6.99
N THR A 142 -39.89 4.45 7.52
CA THR A 142 -39.09 3.53 6.69
C THR A 142 -39.86 2.31 6.19
N ILE A 143 -40.78 1.76 6.97
CA ILE A 143 -41.55 0.57 6.55
C ILE A 143 -42.54 0.93 5.43
N PRO A 144 -43.34 2.02 5.51
CA PRO A 144 -44.23 2.39 4.41
C PRO A 144 -43.47 2.73 3.12
N THR A 145 -42.32 3.41 3.22
CA THR A 145 -41.51 3.73 2.03
C THR A 145 -40.96 2.47 1.36
N LEU A 146 -40.50 1.47 2.12
CA LEU A 146 -40.11 0.17 1.59
C LEU A 146 -41.29 -0.55 0.91
N LEU A 147 -42.46 -0.60 1.56
CA LEU A 147 -43.65 -1.28 1.04
C LEU A 147 -44.20 -0.61 -0.23
N LEU A 148 -44.19 0.72 -0.30
CA LEU A 148 -44.58 1.47 -1.50
C LEU A 148 -43.59 1.22 -2.65
N GLY A 149 -42.29 1.16 -2.35
CA GLY A 149 -41.28 0.79 -3.34
C GLY A 149 -41.51 -0.61 -3.92
N LEU A 150 -41.80 -1.60 -3.06
CA LEU A 150 -42.14 -2.96 -3.45
C LEU A 150 -43.45 -3.04 -4.25
N ALA A 151 -44.47 -2.28 -3.87
CA ALA A 151 -45.71 -2.18 -4.63
C ALA A 151 -45.47 -1.62 -6.04
N GLY A 152 -44.61 -0.60 -6.16
CA GLY A 152 -44.18 -0.07 -7.45
C GLY A 152 -43.44 -1.09 -8.30
N ALA A 153 -42.53 -1.86 -7.70
CA ALA A 153 -41.81 -2.95 -8.37
C ALA A 153 -42.77 -4.05 -8.86
N LEU A 154 -43.76 -4.41 -8.06
CA LEU A 154 -44.77 -5.42 -8.42
C LEU A 154 -45.63 -4.95 -9.60
N ILE A 155 -46.15 -3.72 -9.54
CA ILE A 155 -46.95 -3.12 -10.62
C ILE A 155 -46.11 -3.05 -11.90
N LEU A 156 -44.86 -2.58 -11.81
CA LEU A 156 -43.94 -2.52 -12.95
C LEU A 156 -43.71 -3.91 -13.56
N THR A 157 -43.48 -4.92 -12.73
CA THR A 157 -43.27 -6.31 -13.19
C THR A 157 -44.50 -6.85 -13.92
N ILE A 158 -45.71 -6.67 -13.37
CA ILE A 158 -46.95 -7.12 -14.01
C ILE A 158 -47.11 -6.46 -15.39
N LEU A 159 -46.88 -5.14 -15.48
CA LEU A 159 -47.01 -4.39 -16.73
C LEU A 159 -45.99 -4.82 -17.78
N VAL A 160 -44.74 -5.11 -17.40
CA VAL A 160 -43.67 -5.46 -18.34
C VAL A 160 -43.84 -6.89 -18.89
N PHE A 161 -44.38 -7.81 -18.11
CA PHE A 161 -44.59 -9.19 -18.55
C PHE A 161 -45.84 -9.37 -19.45
N ASP A 162 -46.84 -8.50 -19.35
CA ASP A 162 -48.01 -8.49 -20.24
C ASP A 162 -47.90 -7.41 -21.32
N ILE A 163 -47.68 -7.83 -22.58
CA ILE A 163 -47.50 -6.91 -23.71
C ILE A 163 -48.73 -6.04 -23.99
N ASN A 164 -49.94 -6.53 -23.72
CA ASN A 164 -51.17 -5.77 -23.94
C ASN A 164 -51.33 -4.66 -22.90
N LEU A 165 -50.92 -4.93 -21.66
CA LEU A 165 -50.90 -3.93 -20.59
C LEU A 165 -49.77 -2.92 -20.75
N LEU A 166 -48.59 -3.36 -21.19
CA LEU A 166 -47.42 -2.52 -21.44
C LEU A 166 -47.73 -1.40 -22.45
N ILE A 167 -48.35 -1.76 -23.58
CA ILE A 167 -48.66 -0.82 -24.66
C ILE A 167 -49.79 0.14 -24.26
N LYS A 168 -50.82 -0.35 -23.55
CA LYS A 168 -51.98 0.46 -23.17
C LYS A 168 -51.71 1.45 -22.04
N ASN A 169 -50.76 1.15 -21.14
CA ASN A 169 -50.61 1.86 -19.87
C ASN A 169 -49.20 2.46 -19.67
N GLY A 170 -48.61 3.07 -20.71
CA GLY A 170 -47.26 3.68 -20.61
C GLY A 170 -47.11 4.76 -19.52
N VAL A 171 -48.18 5.51 -19.20
CA VAL A 171 -48.17 6.49 -18.10
C VAL A 171 -48.04 5.77 -16.75
N LEU A 172 -48.77 4.68 -16.55
CA LEU A 172 -48.72 3.88 -15.32
C LEU A 172 -47.37 3.17 -15.18
N LEU A 173 -46.75 2.73 -16.28
CA LEU A 173 -45.41 2.15 -16.31
C LEU A 173 -44.37 3.13 -15.75
N ASN A 174 -44.33 4.36 -16.29
CA ASN A 174 -43.42 5.40 -15.83
C ASN A 174 -43.70 5.83 -14.40
N ALA A 175 -44.97 5.93 -14.01
CA ALA A 175 -45.36 6.24 -12.63
C ALA A 175 -44.89 5.14 -11.65
N ALA A 176 -45.07 3.86 -12.00
CA ALA A 176 -44.64 2.72 -11.19
C ALA A 176 -43.11 2.67 -11.06
N ALA A 177 -42.37 2.87 -12.15
CA ALA A 177 -40.91 2.92 -12.14
C ALA A 177 -40.38 4.10 -11.31
N ASN A 178 -40.94 5.31 -11.48
CA ASN A 178 -40.56 6.48 -10.69
C ASN A 178 -40.90 6.29 -9.21
N MET A 179 -42.07 5.71 -8.90
CA MET A 179 -42.46 5.40 -7.52
C MET A 179 -41.48 4.43 -6.87
N MET A 180 -41.14 3.33 -7.55
CA MET A 180 -40.17 2.35 -7.08
C MET A 180 -38.82 3.00 -6.73
N VAL A 181 -38.21 3.71 -7.68
CA VAL A 181 -36.86 4.27 -7.51
C VAL A 181 -36.86 5.44 -6.52
N SER A 182 -37.89 6.29 -6.53
CA SER A 182 -37.98 7.42 -5.59
C SER A 182 -38.15 6.95 -4.15
N CYS A 183 -38.98 5.94 -3.90
CA CYS A 183 -39.13 5.34 -2.58
C CYS A 183 -37.80 4.74 -2.07
N VAL A 184 -37.03 4.12 -2.95
CA VAL A 184 -35.70 3.58 -2.62
C VAL A 184 -34.74 4.70 -2.20
N VAL A 185 -34.64 5.78 -2.97
CA VAL A 185 -33.78 6.94 -2.64
C VAL A 185 -34.21 7.59 -1.33
N ILE A 186 -35.52 7.82 -1.14
CA ILE A 186 -36.06 8.42 0.08
C ILE A 186 -35.72 7.55 1.30
N CYS A 187 -35.89 6.23 1.19
CA CYS A 187 -35.61 5.31 2.28
C CYS A 187 -34.11 5.34 2.65
N ASP A 188 -33.21 5.25 1.67
CA ASP A 188 -31.76 5.22 1.89
C ASP A 188 -31.23 6.52 2.50
N VAL A 189 -31.67 7.66 1.97
CA VAL A 189 -31.30 8.98 2.50
C VAL A 189 -31.81 9.12 3.93
N PHE A 190 -33.05 8.73 4.21
CA PHE A 190 -33.61 8.82 5.55
C PHE A 190 -32.89 7.90 6.54
N ILE A 191 -32.63 6.64 6.18
CA ILE A 191 -31.86 5.70 7.01
C ILE A 191 -30.49 6.28 7.34
N THR A 192 -29.80 6.82 6.33
CA THR A 192 -28.43 7.33 6.48
C THR A 192 -28.40 8.58 7.34
N VAL A 193 -29.25 9.56 7.04
CA VAL A 193 -29.34 10.82 7.80
C VAL A 193 -29.76 10.54 9.24
N PHE A 194 -30.76 9.68 9.46
CA PHE A 194 -31.20 9.32 10.81
C PHE A 194 -30.09 8.59 11.59
N THR A 195 -29.39 7.64 10.95
CA THR A 195 -28.26 6.92 11.59
C THR A 195 -27.14 7.89 11.96
N CYS A 196 -26.79 8.83 11.08
CA CYS A 196 -25.76 9.83 11.34
C CYS A 196 -26.17 10.79 12.47
N TRP A 197 -27.38 11.32 12.41
CA TRP A 197 -27.94 12.19 13.44
C TRP A 197 -27.99 11.50 14.80
N TYR A 198 -28.44 10.25 14.86
CA TYR A 198 -28.51 9.47 16.08
C TYR A 198 -27.12 9.23 16.68
N LEU A 199 -26.16 8.79 15.86
CA LEU A 199 -24.78 8.56 16.29
C LEU A 199 -24.10 9.86 16.77
N LEU A 200 -24.31 10.99 16.10
CA LEU A 200 -23.76 12.28 16.51
C LEU A 200 -24.30 12.74 17.87
N ARG A 201 -25.57 12.47 18.16
CA ARG A 201 -26.19 12.75 19.47
C ARG A 201 -25.80 11.76 20.57
N ALA A 202 -25.36 10.56 20.19
CA ALA A 202 -24.86 9.57 21.14
C ALA A 202 -23.44 9.88 21.65
N LYS A 203 -22.78 10.93 21.14
CA LYS A 203 -21.46 11.35 21.62
C LYS A 203 -21.54 11.74 23.10
N THR A 204 -20.56 11.28 23.88
CA THR A 204 -20.47 11.50 25.32
C THR A 204 -19.21 12.32 25.65
N GLY A 205 -18.96 12.64 26.92
CA GLY A 205 -17.71 13.29 27.34
C GLY A 205 -16.46 12.39 27.25
N PHE A 206 -16.62 11.09 26.97
CA PHE A 206 -15.52 10.13 26.99
C PHE A 206 -14.90 9.93 25.59
N THR A 207 -13.59 10.16 25.47
CA THR A 207 -12.84 10.10 24.21
C THR A 207 -12.90 8.72 23.53
N ALA A 208 -12.85 7.63 24.30
CA ALA A 208 -12.94 6.27 23.76
C ALA A 208 -14.30 5.99 23.09
N THR A 209 -15.40 6.41 23.73
CA THR A 209 -16.76 6.28 23.18
C THR A 209 -16.94 7.16 21.94
N ASN A 210 -16.40 8.37 21.94
CA ASN A 210 -16.48 9.28 20.79
C ASN A 210 -15.69 8.77 19.57
N ASN A 211 -14.54 8.12 19.80
CA ASN A 211 -13.77 7.49 18.74
C ASN A 211 -14.54 6.31 18.11
N LEU A 212 -15.19 5.48 18.92
CA LEU A 212 -16.04 4.38 18.43
C LEU A 212 -17.22 4.91 17.60
N ILE A 213 -17.94 5.90 18.12
CA ILE A 213 -19.07 6.53 17.42
C ILE A 213 -18.62 7.15 16.09
N THR A 214 -17.44 7.77 16.06
CA THR A 214 -16.89 8.39 14.85
C THR A 214 -16.56 7.33 13.78
N ARG A 215 -16.03 6.16 14.16
CA ARG A 215 -15.83 5.03 13.24
C ARG A 215 -17.14 4.47 12.69
N LEU A 216 -18.15 4.32 13.55
CA LEU A 216 -19.50 3.89 13.14
C LEU A 216 -20.14 4.87 12.16
N LEU A 217 -19.94 6.18 12.38
CA LEU A 217 -20.41 7.25 11.49
C LEU A 217 -19.75 7.15 10.10
N TYR A 218 -18.42 7.05 10.05
CA TYR A 218 -17.70 6.91 8.77
C TYR A 218 -18.11 5.64 8.02
N THR A 219 -18.26 4.51 8.74
CA THR A 219 -18.71 3.25 8.13
C THR A 219 -20.11 3.41 7.53
N ALA A 220 -21.04 4.05 8.25
CA ALA A 220 -22.40 4.27 7.77
C ALA A 220 -22.40 5.11 6.48
N ILE A 221 -21.67 6.23 6.44
CA ILE A 221 -21.58 7.11 5.27
C ILE A 221 -20.95 6.38 4.07
N GLN A 222 -19.80 5.74 4.27
CA GLN A 222 -19.10 5.02 3.20
C GLN A 222 -19.95 3.90 2.60
N SER A 223 -20.71 3.18 3.43
CA SER A 223 -21.60 2.13 2.94
C SER A 223 -22.85 2.66 2.22
N ALA A 224 -23.34 3.86 2.56
CA ALA A 224 -24.57 4.39 1.98
C ALA A 224 -24.37 5.12 0.64
N LEU A 225 -23.17 5.68 0.41
CA LEU A 225 -22.91 6.54 -0.76
C LEU A 225 -23.07 5.80 -2.11
N PRO A 226 -22.45 4.62 -2.36
CA PRO A 226 -22.50 4.02 -3.69
C PRO A 226 -23.92 3.63 -4.15
N PRO A 227 -24.76 2.94 -3.34
CA PRO A 227 -26.15 2.66 -3.71
C PRO A 227 -26.97 3.92 -3.94
N THR A 228 -26.82 4.93 -3.08
CA THR A 228 -27.59 6.19 -3.17
C THR A 228 -27.27 6.95 -4.47
N ILE A 229 -25.99 7.07 -4.82
CA ILE A 229 -25.56 7.73 -6.07
C ILE A 229 -26.12 6.97 -7.29
N CYS A 230 -26.02 5.63 -7.26
CA CYS A 230 -26.54 4.79 -8.33
C CYS A 230 -28.07 4.97 -8.47
N ALA A 231 -28.81 5.06 -7.37
CA ALA A 231 -30.26 5.25 -7.36
C ALA A 231 -30.70 6.62 -7.90
N ILE A 232 -29.96 7.69 -7.57
CA ILE A 232 -30.20 9.02 -8.13
C ILE A 232 -29.96 9.02 -9.65
N LEU A 233 -28.88 8.40 -10.12
CA LEU A 233 -28.59 8.27 -11.55
C LEU A 233 -29.64 7.39 -12.25
N ASN A 234 -30.10 6.33 -11.61
CA ASN A 234 -31.19 5.50 -12.12
C ASN A 234 -32.46 6.33 -12.35
N LEU A 235 -32.86 7.15 -11.37
CA LEU A 235 -34.03 8.03 -11.48
C LEU A 235 -33.85 9.06 -12.62
N TYR A 236 -32.66 9.65 -12.74
CA TYR A 236 -32.35 10.59 -13.81
C TYR A 236 -32.51 9.95 -15.20
N TRP A 237 -31.99 8.74 -15.40
CA TRP A 237 -32.09 8.03 -16.67
C TRP A 237 -33.48 7.43 -16.91
N ASN A 238 -34.23 7.11 -15.85
CA ASN A 238 -35.61 6.66 -15.98
C ASN A 238 -36.50 7.71 -16.67
N SER A 239 -36.27 9.00 -16.39
CA SER A 239 -36.97 10.10 -17.10
C SER A 239 -36.66 10.20 -18.60
N ARG A 240 -35.64 9.47 -19.08
CA ARG A 240 -35.16 9.45 -20.48
C ARG A 240 -35.24 8.06 -21.11
N ALA A 241 -35.94 7.12 -20.49
CA ALA A 241 -36.03 5.73 -20.94
C ALA A 241 -36.63 5.58 -22.36
N ALA A 242 -37.35 6.59 -22.85
CA ALA A 242 -37.88 6.62 -24.21
C ALA A 242 -36.82 6.84 -25.30
N THR A 243 -35.66 7.40 -24.96
CA THR A 243 -34.60 7.75 -25.93
C THR A 243 -33.28 7.04 -25.65
N THR A 244 -33.16 6.26 -24.58
CA THR A 244 -31.96 5.48 -24.25
C THR A 244 -32.23 4.43 -23.18
N THR A 245 -31.42 3.37 -23.15
CA THR A 245 -31.52 2.27 -22.19
C THR A 245 -30.55 2.39 -21.01
N TRP A 246 -29.89 3.55 -20.79
CA TRP A 246 -29.00 3.77 -19.64
C TRP A 246 -29.63 3.50 -18.27
N VAL A 247 -30.96 3.59 -18.15
CA VAL A 247 -31.68 3.18 -16.93
C VAL A 247 -31.41 1.72 -16.55
N ASN A 248 -31.27 0.82 -17.55
CA ASN A 248 -31.02 -0.60 -17.35
C ASN A 248 -29.60 -0.86 -16.83
N PHE A 249 -28.64 -0.02 -17.21
CA PHE A 249 -27.28 -0.08 -16.68
C PHE A 249 -27.26 0.14 -15.16
N PHE A 250 -27.84 1.26 -14.70
CA PHE A 250 -27.88 1.57 -13.27
C PHE A 250 -28.78 0.58 -12.52
N ASN A 251 -29.87 0.10 -13.13
CA ASN A 251 -30.76 -0.88 -12.50
C ASN A 251 -30.05 -2.22 -12.27
N SER A 252 -29.18 -2.62 -13.20
CA SER A 252 -28.43 -3.88 -13.11
C SER A 252 -27.26 -3.81 -12.12
N LEU A 253 -26.65 -2.64 -11.95
CA LEU A 253 -25.52 -2.43 -11.05
C LEU A 253 -25.93 -2.22 -9.59
N MET A 254 -27.12 -1.64 -9.37
CA MET A 254 -27.67 -1.33 -8.05
C MET A 254 -27.57 -2.48 -7.03
N PRO A 255 -27.95 -3.73 -7.36
CA PRO A 255 -27.95 -4.83 -6.39
C PRO A 255 -26.57 -5.12 -5.85
N PHE A 256 -25.54 -5.04 -6.69
CA PHE A 256 -24.15 -5.26 -6.29
C PHE A 256 -23.68 -4.22 -5.29
N PHE A 257 -24.02 -2.94 -5.50
CA PHE A 257 -23.69 -1.90 -4.53
C PHE A 257 -24.39 -2.13 -3.20
N TYR A 258 -25.67 -2.51 -3.21
CA TYR A 258 -26.39 -2.81 -1.97
C TYR A 258 -25.75 -3.97 -1.19
N VAL A 259 -25.50 -5.11 -1.84
CA VAL A 259 -24.93 -6.28 -1.17
C VAL A 259 -23.50 -5.98 -0.69
N CYS A 260 -22.68 -5.31 -1.50
CA CYS A 260 -21.35 -4.85 -1.08
C CYS A 260 -21.43 -3.94 0.15
N SER A 261 -22.36 -2.98 0.18
CA SER A 261 -22.55 -2.08 1.31
C SER A 261 -22.94 -2.81 2.60
N MET A 262 -23.78 -3.84 2.50
CA MET A 262 -24.15 -4.69 3.64
C MET A 262 -22.94 -5.50 4.15
N VAL A 263 -22.23 -6.18 3.26
CA VAL A 263 -21.08 -7.03 3.65
C VAL A 263 -19.93 -6.18 4.18
N PHE A 264 -19.67 -5.02 3.57
CA PHE A 264 -18.72 -4.01 4.08
C PHE A 264 -19.07 -3.58 5.50
N THR A 265 -20.34 -3.25 5.74
CA THR A 265 -20.85 -2.91 7.08
C THR A 265 -20.61 -4.03 8.10
N LEU A 266 -20.83 -5.29 7.71
CA LEU A 266 -20.62 -6.44 8.59
C LEU A 266 -19.13 -6.68 8.87
N ASN A 267 -18.27 -6.50 7.86
CA ASN A 267 -16.83 -6.65 7.98
C ASN A 267 -16.20 -5.57 8.87
N ALA A 268 -16.75 -4.35 8.87
CA ALA A 268 -16.32 -3.26 9.73
C ALA A 268 -16.47 -3.57 11.24
N ARG A 269 -17.25 -4.59 11.64
CA ARG A 269 -17.38 -5.02 13.05
C ARG A 269 -16.04 -5.47 13.66
N THR A 270 -15.09 -5.94 12.85
CA THR A 270 -13.73 -6.29 13.31
C THR A 270 -13.01 -5.08 13.91
N SER A 271 -13.13 -3.91 13.27
CA SER A 271 -12.53 -2.64 13.69
C SER A 271 -13.18 -2.03 14.96
N VAL A 272 -14.41 -2.46 15.27
CA VAL A 272 -15.21 -2.04 16.42
C VAL A 272 -15.01 -2.97 17.62
N SER A 273 -14.95 -4.29 17.40
CA SER A 273 -14.69 -5.28 18.44
C SER A 273 -13.28 -5.16 19.01
N ARG A 274 -12.28 -4.98 18.14
CA ARG A 274 -10.89 -4.66 18.50
C ARG A 274 -10.73 -3.14 18.83
N ALA A 275 -11.69 -2.55 19.54
CA ALA A 275 -11.68 -1.22 20.18
C ALA A 275 -12.30 -1.23 21.60
N GLY A 276 -13.22 -2.15 21.89
CA GLY A 276 -13.83 -2.32 23.24
C GLY A 276 -12.90 -3.01 24.26
N THR A 277 -11.97 -3.85 23.80
CA THR A 277 -10.87 -4.42 24.61
C THR A 277 -9.69 -3.46 24.77
N SER A 278 -9.66 -2.37 24.01
CA SER A 278 -8.58 -1.38 23.97
C SER A 278 -8.66 -0.32 25.09
N GLY A 279 -9.61 -0.46 26.03
CA GLY A 279 -9.69 0.41 27.22
C GLY A 279 -8.48 0.29 28.15
N TYR A 280 -7.70 -0.79 28.02
CA TYR A 280 -6.37 -0.98 28.58
C TYR A 280 -5.47 -1.64 27.53
N SER A 281 -5.30 -0.99 26.39
CA SER A 281 -4.24 -1.25 25.41
C SER A 281 -4.49 -0.32 24.24
N THR A 282 -3.67 0.71 24.10
CA THR A 282 -3.75 1.67 22.99
C THR A 282 -3.37 0.97 21.69
N GLY A 283 -4.36 0.33 21.08
CA GLY A 283 -4.29 -0.27 19.77
C GLY A 283 -5.67 -0.41 19.14
N GLY A 284 -5.72 -0.23 17.81
CA GLY A 284 -6.51 -1.14 16.99
C GLY A 284 -7.38 -0.54 15.87
N ASN A 285 -7.79 -1.31 14.86
CA ASN A 285 -7.34 -2.66 14.48
C ASN A 285 -8.04 -3.15 13.19
N ALA A 286 -7.51 -4.18 12.52
CA ALA A 286 -8.28 -4.95 11.52
C ALA A 286 -7.81 -6.42 11.32
N TYR A 287 -7.01 -6.74 10.27
CA TYR A 287 -7.03 -8.06 9.63
C TYR A 287 -5.77 -8.90 9.85
N GLU A 288 -5.94 -10.00 10.55
CA GLU A 288 -4.94 -11.03 10.82
C GLU A 288 -5.66 -12.38 10.64
N MET A 289 -5.11 -13.25 9.78
CA MET A 289 -5.53 -14.65 9.64
C MET A 289 -4.31 -15.50 9.99
N ARG A 290 -4.38 -16.26 11.09
CA ARG A 290 -3.32 -17.19 11.50
C ARG A 290 -3.95 -18.52 11.91
N THR A 291 -3.63 -19.56 11.15
CA THR A 291 -3.83 -20.97 11.48
C THR A 291 -2.58 -21.50 12.20
N GLY A 292 -2.77 -22.27 13.28
CA GLY A 292 -1.67 -22.91 13.99
C GLY A 292 -2.06 -23.42 15.37
N SER A 293 -2.18 -24.75 15.48
CA SER A 293 -2.49 -25.55 16.67
C SER A 293 -1.83 -25.09 17.98
N ARG A 294 -2.57 -25.20 19.09
CA ARG A 294 -2.02 -25.21 20.45
C ARG A 294 -2.52 -26.41 21.25
N HIS A 295 -1.57 -27.22 21.69
CA HIS A 295 -1.69 -28.22 22.74
C HIS A 295 -2.07 -27.59 24.10
N PRO A 296 -2.74 -28.34 25.00
CA PRO A 296 -3.15 -27.86 26.30
C PRO A 296 -2.07 -28.14 27.37
N THR A 297 -1.76 -27.14 28.19
CA THR A 297 -1.07 -27.35 29.47
C THR A 297 -1.75 -26.54 30.58
N GLY A 298 -2.18 -27.25 31.62
CA GLY A 298 -2.06 -26.81 33.01
C GLY A 298 -3.18 -25.94 33.58
N ALA A 299 -4.13 -26.59 34.27
CA ALA A 299 -5.01 -25.95 35.23
C ALA A 299 -4.26 -25.56 36.51
N ALA A 300 -4.55 -24.38 37.07
CA ALA A 300 -4.21 -24.02 38.45
C ALA A 300 -5.49 -23.64 39.20
N THR A 301 -5.67 -24.31 40.33
CA THR A 301 -6.81 -24.31 41.25
C THR A 301 -6.95 -23.00 42.03
N ARG A 302 -8.20 -22.61 42.34
CA ARG A 302 -8.57 -21.43 43.12
C ARG A 302 -8.99 -21.84 44.53
N ASP A 303 -8.46 -21.16 45.54
CA ASP A 303 -8.75 -21.34 46.97
C ASP A 303 -10.08 -20.66 47.35
N PRO A 304 -11.01 -21.29 48.11
CA PRO A 304 -12.30 -20.72 48.45
C PRO A 304 -12.32 -20.26 49.91
N ASN A 305 -11.81 -19.06 50.20
CA ASN A 305 -12.12 -18.35 51.44
C ASN A 305 -11.71 -16.88 51.33
N GLU A 306 -12.59 -16.03 50.81
CA GLU A 306 -12.68 -14.64 51.27
C GLU A 306 -14.06 -14.06 50.90
N THR A 307 -14.82 -13.77 51.95
CA THR A 307 -16.14 -13.18 51.93
C THR A 307 -16.05 -11.65 51.90
N GLY A 308 -16.70 -11.04 50.90
CA GLY A 308 -17.32 -9.71 50.98
C GLY A 308 -16.42 -8.47 51.12
N THR A 309 -16.26 -7.72 50.03
CA THR A 309 -15.84 -6.31 50.08
C THR A 309 -16.63 -5.46 49.08
N ARG A 310 -17.06 -4.28 49.57
CA ARG A 310 -17.71 -3.19 48.85
C ARG A 310 -16.87 -2.73 47.66
N PRO A 311 -17.46 -2.13 46.61
CA PRO A 311 -16.68 -1.50 45.54
C PRO A 311 -15.94 -0.28 46.09
N GLU A 312 -14.65 -0.41 46.35
CA GLU A 312 -13.76 0.75 46.50
C GLU A 312 -13.47 1.33 45.12
N VAL A 313 -13.80 2.61 44.94
CA VAL A 313 -13.42 3.39 43.76
C VAL A 313 -11.97 3.85 43.97
N TYR A 314 -11.03 3.21 43.28
CA TYR A 314 -9.68 3.76 43.14
C TYR A 314 -9.73 4.94 42.17
N ILE A 315 -9.75 6.17 42.70
CA ILE A 315 -9.43 7.36 41.92
C ILE A 315 -7.90 7.44 41.84
N SER A 316 -7.30 6.88 40.77
CA SER A 316 -5.91 7.21 40.45
C SER A 316 -5.88 8.63 39.87
N ARG A 317 -5.62 9.62 40.70
CA ARG A 317 -5.29 10.98 40.24
C ARG A 317 -3.86 10.92 39.70
N GLN A 318 -3.67 10.82 38.38
CA GLN A 318 -2.36 11.07 37.77
C GLN A 318 -2.08 12.57 37.83
N THR A 319 -1.46 13.01 38.92
CA THR A 319 -0.59 14.18 38.88
C THR A 319 0.67 13.79 38.12
N HIS A 320 0.95 14.44 36.99
CA HIS A 320 2.27 14.40 36.38
C HIS A 320 3.25 14.99 37.40
N VAL A 321 4.01 14.10 38.05
CA VAL A 321 5.20 14.44 38.82
C VAL A 321 6.37 14.05 37.94
N ASP A 322 7.11 15.04 37.44
CA ASP A 322 8.42 14.81 36.85
C ASP A 322 9.34 14.26 37.95
N ALA A 323 9.54 12.95 37.97
CA ALA A 323 10.48 12.29 38.85
C ALA A 323 11.63 11.73 38.00
N ILE A 324 12.73 12.49 37.96
CA ILE A 324 14.06 11.96 37.71
C ILE A 324 14.39 11.00 38.86
N SER A 325 14.71 9.75 38.56
CA SER A 325 15.37 8.84 39.50
C SER A 325 16.72 8.43 38.90
N SER A 326 17.77 9.10 39.37
CA SER A 326 19.12 8.55 39.36
C SER A 326 19.38 7.98 40.76
N SER A 327 19.96 6.78 40.85
CA SER A 327 20.60 6.30 42.07
C SER A 327 22.12 6.28 41.83
N ASN A 328 22.72 7.46 41.89
CA ASN A 328 23.88 7.78 42.75
C ASN A 328 24.53 9.08 42.28
N GLY A 329 24.40 10.13 43.10
CA GLY A 329 25.22 11.35 43.02
C GLY A 329 24.50 12.58 42.48
N ILE A 330 23.97 13.38 43.41
CA ILE A 330 23.34 14.69 43.17
C ILE A 330 24.37 15.69 42.60
N ARG A 331 24.07 16.28 41.43
CA ARG A 331 24.31 17.71 41.14
C ARG A 331 23.17 18.24 40.27
N THR A 332 22.40 19.15 40.84
CA THR A 332 21.36 19.95 40.18
C THR A 332 22.00 20.90 39.16
N PHE A 333 21.47 20.94 37.94
CA PHE A 333 21.67 22.09 37.05
C PHE A 333 20.35 22.83 36.88
N ASP A 334 20.39 24.08 37.32
CA ASP A 334 19.31 25.03 37.44
C ASP A 334 18.93 25.60 36.06
N ALA A 335 17.63 25.78 35.86
CA ALA A 335 17.05 26.31 34.64
C ALA A 335 17.07 27.85 34.67
N LYS A 336 18.23 28.45 34.43
CA LYS A 336 18.36 29.87 34.06
C LYS A 336 19.55 30.04 33.11
N ASP A 337 19.26 30.03 31.81
CA ASP A 337 19.89 30.90 30.81
C ASP A 337 19.19 30.69 29.46
N SER A 338 18.02 31.30 29.35
CA SER A 338 17.48 31.73 28.07
C SER A 338 18.37 32.86 27.56
N ASN A 339 19.23 32.59 26.57
CA ASN A 339 19.80 33.65 25.73
C ASN A 339 19.52 33.37 24.25
N VAL A 340 18.59 34.20 23.77
CA VAL A 340 18.41 34.71 22.41
C VAL A 340 19.64 34.58 21.52
N TYR A 341 19.48 34.00 20.33
CA TYR A 341 20.30 34.36 19.18
C TYR A 341 19.41 34.71 17.98
N SER A 342 19.62 35.92 17.49
CA SER A 342 19.04 36.49 16.27
C SER A 342 19.60 35.76 15.03
N PRO A 343 18.87 35.70 13.90
CA PRO A 343 19.26 34.95 12.73
C PRO A 343 20.11 35.82 11.81
N ASP A 344 21.42 35.89 12.05
CA ASP A 344 22.39 36.38 11.07
C ASP A 344 23.80 36.01 11.53
N GLN A 345 24.29 34.85 11.07
CA GLN A 345 25.70 34.59 10.73
C GLN A 345 25.89 33.11 10.38
N ALA A 346 26.03 32.85 9.09
CA ALA A 346 26.74 31.68 8.61
C ALA A 346 28.21 31.77 9.04
N SER A 347 28.75 30.76 9.71
CA SER A 347 30.09 30.22 9.43
C SER A 347 30.52 29.10 10.39
N VAL A 348 31.00 28.02 9.77
CA VAL A 348 32.02 27.06 10.25
C VAL A 348 31.58 26.03 11.30
N HIS A 349 31.43 24.80 10.81
CA HIS A 349 31.53 23.57 11.57
C HIS A 349 32.76 23.59 12.51
N LYS A 350 32.53 23.67 13.82
CA LYS A 350 33.50 23.19 14.81
C LYS A 350 33.47 21.65 14.78
N VAL A 351 34.27 21.07 13.89
CA VAL A 351 34.79 19.72 14.09
C VAL A 351 35.63 19.79 15.35
N VAL A 352 35.17 19.14 16.41
CA VAL A 352 35.98 18.97 17.62
C VAL A 352 37.06 17.93 17.29
N THR A 353 38.19 18.39 16.74
CA THR A 353 39.47 17.70 16.89
C THR A 353 39.94 17.97 18.31
N LEU A 354 39.84 16.98 19.20
CA LEU A 354 40.55 17.04 20.47
C LEU A 354 42.02 16.77 20.19
N HIS A 355 42.85 17.76 20.53
CA HIS A 355 44.29 17.60 20.67
C HIS A 355 44.62 16.63 21.80
N GLU A 356 45.73 15.93 21.63
CA GLU A 356 46.40 15.09 22.63
C GLU A 356 46.68 15.92 23.89
N ASP A 357 46.21 15.43 25.04
CA ASP A 357 46.80 15.77 26.34
C ASP A 357 47.21 14.44 26.99
N ASP A 358 48.50 14.34 27.24
CA ASP A 358 49.19 13.28 27.97
C ASP A 358 48.77 13.30 29.45
N GLY A 359 48.44 12.13 30.01
CA GLY A 359 48.45 11.91 31.47
C GLY A 359 47.25 11.16 32.04
N ASP A 360 47.56 9.97 32.57
CA ASP A 360 46.86 9.18 33.59
C ASP A 360 45.52 8.46 33.26
N ASP A 361 45.70 7.18 32.90
CA ASP A 361 45.10 5.97 33.49
C ASP A 361 43.67 6.08 34.08
N ASP A 362 42.66 6.08 33.20
CA ASP A 362 41.42 5.34 33.47
C ASP A 362 40.84 4.75 32.17
N SER A 363 40.53 3.45 32.24
CA SER A 363 40.23 2.53 31.15
C SER A 363 38.83 2.71 30.52
N SER A 364 38.45 3.94 30.18
CA SER A 364 37.34 4.20 29.26
C SER A 364 37.89 4.42 27.84
N HIS A 365 37.92 3.37 27.01
CA HIS A 365 38.29 3.51 25.60
C HIS A 365 37.36 4.49 24.89
N ARG A 366 37.75 5.76 24.82
CA ARG A 366 37.09 6.81 24.04
C ARG A 366 37.26 6.45 22.56
N ARG A 367 36.30 5.69 21.99
CA ARG A 367 36.34 5.29 20.58
C ARG A 367 36.31 6.55 19.72
N VAL A 368 37.38 6.79 18.96
CA VAL A 368 37.42 7.88 17.97
C VAL A 368 36.40 7.55 16.87
N SER A 369 35.43 8.43 16.66
CA SER A 369 34.41 8.24 15.63
C SER A 369 35.04 8.29 14.24
N ALA A 370 34.84 7.24 13.43
CA ALA A 370 35.24 7.26 12.03
C ALA A 370 34.46 8.34 11.27
N VAL A 371 35.13 9.17 10.48
CA VAL A 371 34.47 10.18 9.65
C VAL A 371 34.29 9.62 8.24
N ARG A 372 33.07 9.28 7.84
CA ARG A 372 32.73 8.87 6.46
C ARG A 372 32.80 10.10 5.56
N LYS A 373 33.52 10.00 4.43
CA LYS A 373 33.81 11.13 3.54
C LYS A 373 33.23 10.95 2.14
N GLU A 374 32.95 12.06 1.47
CA GLU A 374 32.48 12.07 0.09
C GLU A 374 33.58 11.52 -0.84
N TRP A 375 33.23 10.65 -1.79
CA TRP A 375 34.19 9.94 -2.65
C TRP A 375 35.24 10.85 -3.31
N ARG A 376 34.86 12.05 -3.75
CA ARG A 376 35.77 12.99 -4.43
C ARG A 376 36.80 13.61 -3.48
N THR A 377 36.56 13.57 -2.18
CA THR A 377 37.51 14.04 -1.15
C THR A 377 38.52 12.97 -0.74
N PHE A 378 38.35 11.72 -1.18
CA PHE A 378 39.37 10.69 -0.99
C PHE A 378 40.61 10.99 -1.84
N SER A 379 41.79 10.80 -1.25
CA SER A 379 43.04 10.74 -1.99
C SER A 379 43.05 9.53 -2.94
N LYS A 380 43.89 9.58 -3.99
CA LYS A 380 44.05 8.48 -4.95
C LYS A 380 44.36 7.13 -4.26
N LYS A 381 45.17 7.17 -3.19
CA LYS A 381 45.53 6.01 -2.38
C LYS A 381 44.33 5.43 -1.61
N GLU A 382 43.49 6.29 -1.03
CA GLU A 382 42.28 5.84 -0.33
C GLU A 382 41.27 5.23 -1.29
N LYS A 383 41.07 5.84 -2.47
CA LYS A 383 40.22 5.29 -3.54
C LYS A 383 40.70 3.90 -3.96
N ALA A 384 41.99 3.75 -4.25
CA ALA A 384 42.58 2.48 -4.63
C ALA A 384 42.47 1.41 -3.52
N ALA A 385 42.66 1.80 -2.25
CA ALA A 385 42.52 0.88 -1.12
C ALA A 385 41.08 0.37 -0.97
N TYR A 386 40.08 1.22 -1.18
CA TYR A 386 38.67 0.83 -1.14
C TYR A 386 38.33 -0.13 -2.29
N ILE A 387 38.68 0.24 -3.54
CA ILE A 387 38.40 -0.59 -4.72
C ILE A 387 39.11 -1.95 -4.62
N SER A 388 40.37 -1.97 -4.17
CA SER A 388 41.10 -3.21 -3.95
C SER A 388 40.44 -4.11 -2.90
N ALA A 389 39.89 -3.53 -1.83
CA ALA A 389 39.20 -4.31 -0.81
C ALA A 389 37.89 -4.91 -1.31
N VAL A 390 37.11 -4.15 -2.09
CA VAL A 390 35.86 -4.63 -2.70
C VAL A 390 36.15 -5.77 -3.68
N ASN A 391 37.13 -5.59 -4.58
CA ASN A 391 37.58 -6.65 -5.49
C ASN A 391 38.12 -7.89 -4.76
N CYS A 392 38.71 -7.70 -3.57
CA CYS A 392 39.11 -8.82 -2.71
C CYS A 392 37.87 -9.56 -2.17
N LEU A 393 36.85 -8.84 -1.69
CA LEU A 393 35.63 -9.45 -1.14
C LEU A 393 34.88 -10.25 -2.21
N ALA A 394 34.88 -9.77 -3.46
CA ALA A 394 34.35 -10.46 -4.64
C ALA A 394 35.13 -11.74 -5.03
N LYS A 395 36.23 -12.04 -4.34
CA LYS A 395 37.01 -13.28 -4.49
C LYS A 395 37.05 -14.12 -3.23
N ARG A 396 36.48 -13.63 -2.12
CA ARG A 396 36.39 -14.41 -0.88
C ARG A 396 35.35 -15.51 -1.05
N PRO A 397 35.56 -16.71 -0.49
CA PRO A 397 34.64 -17.83 -0.67
C PRO A 397 33.27 -17.54 -0.05
N HIS A 398 32.22 -18.03 -0.69
CA HIS A 398 30.86 -18.07 -0.17
C HIS A 398 30.77 -18.64 1.26
N SER A 399 29.88 -18.05 2.07
CA SER A 399 29.57 -18.45 3.43
C SER A 399 28.46 -19.51 3.48
N LYS A 400 28.80 -20.71 3.98
CA LYS A 400 27.85 -21.81 4.21
C LYS A 400 26.70 -21.47 5.19
N SER A 401 26.81 -20.36 5.91
CA SER A 401 25.76 -19.89 6.83
C SER A 401 24.58 -19.24 6.10
N LEU A 402 24.78 -18.77 4.86
CA LEU A 402 23.72 -18.15 4.07
C LEU A 402 22.62 -19.18 3.80
N LYS A 403 21.38 -18.83 4.16
CA LYS A 403 20.19 -19.62 3.85
C LYS A 403 19.05 -18.68 3.48
N ALA A 404 18.53 -18.83 2.27
CA ALA A 404 17.32 -18.15 1.83
C ALA A 404 16.22 -18.36 2.89
N SER A 405 15.67 -17.27 3.40
CA SER A 405 14.67 -17.28 4.46
C SER A 405 13.30 -16.85 3.96
N TYR A 406 13.24 -16.22 2.79
CA TYR A 406 12.02 -15.73 2.19
C TYR A 406 11.59 -16.61 0.98
N PRO A 407 10.33 -17.06 0.91
CA PRO A 407 9.90 -18.00 -0.14
C PRO A 407 9.68 -17.27 -1.48
N ARG A 408 10.74 -17.13 -2.26
CA ARG A 408 10.74 -16.53 -3.62
C ARG A 408 11.05 -17.60 -4.67
N ALA A 409 10.10 -17.88 -5.55
CA ALA A 409 10.30 -18.83 -6.67
C ALA A 409 11.00 -18.19 -7.88
N ASP A 410 11.07 -16.86 -7.92
CA ASP A 410 11.66 -16.04 -8.98
C ASP A 410 13.19 -15.88 -8.86
N LEU A 411 13.78 -16.25 -7.72
CA LEU A 411 15.21 -16.08 -7.49
C LEU A 411 16.03 -17.29 -7.97
N PRO A 412 17.21 -17.06 -8.58
CA PRO A 412 18.16 -18.13 -8.85
C PRO A 412 18.63 -18.76 -7.53
N ALA A 413 18.90 -20.06 -7.53
CA ALA A 413 19.44 -20.75 -6.36
C ALA A 413 20.81 -20.18 -5.96
N ILE A 414 21.10 -20.22 -4.65
CA ILE A 414 22.43 -19.88 -4.10
C ILE A 414 23.49 -20.73 -4.80
N LYS A 415 24.48 -20.08 -5.41
CA LYS A 415 25.54 -20.75 -6.16
C LYS A 415 26.71 -21.12 -5.25
N ALA A 416 27.13 -22.39 -5.28
CA ALA A 416 28.24 -22.85 -4.44
C ALA A 416 29.60 -22.24 -4.83
N ASP A 417 29.76 -21.77 -6.07
CA ASP A 417 30.97 -21.10 -6.57
C ASP A 417 30.89 -19.56 -6.46
N SER A 418 29.87 -19.01 -5.77
CA SER A 418 29.76 -17.56 -5.57
C SER A 418 30.77 -17.04 -4.54
N SER A 419 30.97 -15.73 -4.55
CA SER A 419 31.82 -15.05 -3.59
C SER A 419 31.06 -14.58 -2.34
N PHE A 420 31.77 -14.20 -1.28
CA PHE A 420 31.16 -13.56 -0.13
C PHE A 420 30.47 -12.23 -0.50
N TYR A 421 30.99 -11.51 -1.50
CA TYR A 421 30.31 -10.33 -2.04
C TYR A 421 28.95 -10.70 -2.65
N ASP A 422 28.90 -11.79 -3.42
CA ASP A 422 27.65 -12.31 -3.98
C ASP A 422 26.67 -12.76 -2.89
N ASP A 423 27.15 -13.21 -1.72
CA ASP A 423 26.28 -13.53 -0.58
C ASP A 423 25.59 -12.28 -0.04
N MET A 424 26.34 -11.18 0.03
CA MET A 424 25.77 -9.89 0.39
C MET A 424 24.74 -9.44 -0.65
N THR A 425 24.99 -9.64 -1.95
CA THR A 425 23.98 -9.40 -2.99
C THR A 425 22.76 -10.29 -2.76
N TYR A 426 22.96 -11.58 -2.47
CA TYR A 426 21.87 -12.55 -2.33
C TYR A 426 20.93 -12.20 -1.18
N ILE A 427 21.44 -11.76 -0.02
CA ILE A 427 20.54 -11.37 1.08
C ILE A 427 19.66 -10.17 0.73
N HIS A 428 20.16 -9.25 -0.11
CA HIS A 428 19.37 -8.13 -0.60
C HIS A 428 18.32 -8.62 -1.61
N MET A 429 18.71 -9.57 -2.48
CA MET A 429 17.80 -10.24 -3.41
C MET A 429 16.63 -10.89 -2.65
N ASP A 430 16.91 -11.82 -1.73
CA ASP A 430 15.90 -12.60 -0.99
C ASP A 430 14.97 -11.70 -0.17
N LEU A 431 15.56 -10.73 0.53
CA LEU A 431 14.83 -9.87 1.47
C LEU A 431 14.24 -8.61 0.84
N THR A 432 14.36 -8.40 -0.48
CA THR A 432 13.90 -7.17 -1.17
C THR A 432 12.47 -6.78 -0.77
N ASN A 433 11.54 -7.74 -0.64
CA ASN A 433 10.13 -7.48 -0.30
C ASN A 433 9.89 -7.24 1.20
N GLN A 434 10.89 -7.45 2.04
CA GLN A 434 10.86 -7.15 3.47
C GLN A 434 11.59 -5.85 3.80
N ILE A 435 12.58 -5.45 3.00
CA ILE A 435 13.49 -4.33 3.31
C ILE A 435 13.22 -3.08 2.47
N HIS A 436 12.31 -3.13 1.49
CA HIS A 436 11.90 -1.95 0.73
C HIS A 436 10.41 -1.67 0.88
N TYR A 437 10.06 -0.39 0.94
CA TYR A 437 8.73 0.12 1.21
C TYR A 437 8.13 -0.49 2.49
N THR A 438 8.99 -0.68 3.49
CA THR A 438 8.68 -1.18 4.84
C THR A 438 9.40 -0.32 5.87
N GLY A 439 9.03 -0.43 7.14
CA GLY A 439 9.78 0.21 8.22
C GLY A 439 11.23 -0.27 8.35
N PHE A 440 11.62 -1.37 7.71
CA PHE A 440 13.00 -1.84 7.73
C PHE A 440 13.94 -1.07 6.82
N PHE A 441 13.45 -0.31 5.84
CA PHE A 441 14.29 0.29 4.79
C PHE A 441 15.51 1.05 5.33
N LEU A 442 15.31 2.14 6.08
CA LEU A 442 16.42 2.96 6.58
C LEU A 442 17.32 2.19 7.59
N PRO A 443 16.78 1.53 8.63
CA PRO A 443 17.57 0.75 9.58
C PRO A 443 18.40 -0.36 8.91
N TRP A 444 17.79 -1.13 8.01
CA TRP A 444 18.41 -2.28 7.37
C TRP A 444 19.52 -1.83 6.43
N HIS A 445 19.31 -0.80 5.61
CA HIS A 445 20.34 -0.31 4.68
C HIS A 445 21.51 0.38 5.40
N ARG A 446 21.27 1.06 6.53
CA ARG A 446 22.35 1.54 7.43
C ARG A 446 23.19 0.38 7.95
N TRP A 447 22.54 -0.66 8.47
CA TRP A 447 23.22 -1.86 8.95
C TRP A 447 23.98 -2.57 7.82
N TYR A 448 23.36 -2.79 6.68
CA TYR A 448 23.93 -3.50 5.53
C TYR A 448 25.18 -2.78 4.98
N THR A 449 25.11 -1.46 4.84
CA THR A 449 26.27 -0.63 4.44
C THR A 449 27.41 -0.70 5.48
N ASN A 450 27.07 -0.74 6.77
CA ASN A 450 28.07 -0.91 7.82
C ASN A 450 28.67 -2.33 7.85
N GLN A 451 27.87 -3.36 7.55
CA GLN A 451 28.39 -4.72 7.39
C GLN A 451 29.35 -4.80 6.23
N HIS A 452 29.05 -4.18 5.09
CA HIS A 452 29.95 -4.17 3.94
C HIS A 452 31.36 -3.68 4.32
N VAL A 453 31.49 -2.46 4.86
CA VAL A 453 32.81 -1.92 5.28
C VAL A 453 33.45 -2.75 6.41
N THR A 454 32.65 -3.36 7.28
CA THR A 454 33.13 -4.27 8.32
C THR A 454 33.74 -5.53 7.71
N GLN A 455 33.14 -6.10 6.66
CA GLN A 455 33.67 -7.27 5.97
C GLN A 455 34.88 -6.92 5.12
N LEU A 456 34.93 -5.73 4.51
CA LEU A 456 36.15 -5.22 3.86
C LEU A 456 37.33 -5.16 4.85
N ARG A 457 37.08 -4.71 6.09
CA ARG A 457 38.08 -4.68 7.17
C ARG A 457 38.49 -6.10 7.59
N LYS A 458 37.51 -6.94 7.94
CA LYS A 458 37.74 -8.28 8.49
C LYS A 458 38.38 -9.25 7.51
N GLN A 459 37.90 -9.26 6.25
CA GLN A 459 38.31 -10.26 5.27
C GLN A 459 39.34 -9.73 4.28
N CYS A 460 39.46 -8.41 4.09
CA CYS A 460 40.33 -7.82 3.08
C CYS A 460 41.31 -6.77 3.62
N GLY A 461 41.40 -6.61 4.94
CA GLY A 461 42.37 -5.72 5.57
C GLY A 461 42.18 -4.24 5.26
N TYR A 462 40.99 -3.83 4.80
CA TYR A 462 40.71 -2.43 4.53
C TYR A 462 40.83 -1.60 5.81
N LYS A 463 41.59 -0.50 5.79
CA LYS A 463 41.78 0.38 6.96
C LYS A 463 41.00 1.70 6.87
N GLY A 464 40.40 1.98 5.72
CA GLY A 464 39.69 3.22 5.48
C GLY A 464 38.28 3.25 6.06
N VAL A 465 37.55 4.29 5.69
CA VAL A 465 36.14 4.52 6.04
C VAL A 465 35.23 4.18 4.85
N MET A 466 33.93 4.07 5.11
CA MET A 466 32.95 3.92 4.04
C MET A 466 32.83 5.26 3.28
N PRO A 467 33.11 5.32 1.96
CA PRO A 467 32.83 6.51 1.16
C PRO A 467 31.33 6.66 0.92
N TYR A 468 30.86 7.89 0.71
CA TYR A 468 29.51 8.15 0.19
C TYR A 468 29.58 8.94 -1.12
N TRP A 469 28.55 8.78 -1.95
CA TRP A 469 28.40 9.50 -3.21
C TRP A 469 27.30 10.56 -3.10
N ASP A 470 27.69 11.83 -3.08
CA ASP A 470 26.74 12.95 -3.13
C ASP A 470 26.32 13.26 -4.56
N TRP A 471 25.37 12.46 -5.06
CA TRP A 471 24.79 12.55 -6.40
C TRP A 471 24.06 13.86 -6.67
N SER A 472 23.68 14.64 -5.65
CA SER A 472 23.05 15.95 -5.82
C SER A 472 23.98 16.96 -6.51
N LYS A 473 25.29 16.73 -6.46
CA LYS A 473 26.31 17.53 -7.15
C LYS A 473 26.47 17.18 -8.63
N ASP A 474 25.91 16.05 -9.06
CA ASP A 474 26.09 15.52 -10.41
C ASP A 474 24.85 15.74 -11.31
N THR A 475 23.76 16.30 -10.77
CA THR A 475 22.48 16.42 -11.50
C THR A 475 22.54 17.26 -12.77
N ALA A 476 23.48 18.20 -12.87
CA ALA A 476 23.67 19.03 -14.06
C ALA A 476 24.47 18.32 -15.17
N SER A 477 25.25 17.30 -14.85
CA SER A 477 26.19 16.65 -15.76
C SER A 477 26.42 15.20 -15.32
N PHE A 478 25.33 14.43 -15.23
CA PHE A 478 25.37 13.13 -14.57
C PHE A 478 26.30 12.17 -15.28
N ASN A 479 26.21 12.03 -16.61
CA ASN A 479 27.02 11.09 -17.39
C ASN A 479 28.47 11.54 -17.65
N THR A 480 28.79 12.81 -17.40
CA THR A 480 30.14 13.39 -17.57
C THR A 480 30.78 13.81 -16.25
N SER A 481 30.17 13.46 -15.12
CA SER A 481 30.69 13.78 -13.79
C SER A 481 32.08 13.19 -13.56
N ALA A 482 32.88 13.90 -12.76
CA ALA A 482 34.18 13.43 -12.26
C ALA A 482 34.09 12.16 -11.39
N MET A 483 32.88 11.71 -11.06
CA MET A 483 32.64 10.38 -10.46
C MET A 483 33.11 9.24 -11.37
N TRP A 484 33.01 9.40 -12.70
CA TRP A 484 33.32 8.37 -13.71
C TRP A 484 34.80 8.35 -14.12
N ASP A 485 35.69 8.35 -13.13
CA ASP A 485 37.12 8.21 -13.35
C ASP A 485 37.45 6.81 -13.91
N ALA A 486 38.14 6.78 -15.05
CA ALA A 486 38.51 5.58 -15.79
C ALA A 486 39.79 4.90 -15.26
N ASP A 487 40.51 5.50 -14.30
CA ASP A 487 41.74 4.94 -13.74
C ASP A 487 41.51 3.50 -13.23
N PRO A 488 42.30 2.51 -13.68
CA PRO A 488 42.06 1.10 -13.39
C PRO A 488 42.29 0.70 -11.93
N THR A 489 42.84 1.60 -11.10
CA THR A 489 43.15 1.33 -9.70
C THR A 489 42.32 2.19 -8.75
N SER A 490 42.15 3.48 -9.05
CA SER A 490 41.47 4.45 -8.19
C SER A 490 40.15 4.97 -8.75
N GLY A 491 39.82 4.64 -9.99
CA GLY A 491 38.60 5.07 -10.65
C GLY A 491 37.45 4.08 -10.46
N LEU A 492 36.23 4.59 -10.32
CA LEU A 492 35.03 3.74 -10.20
C LEU A 492 34.58 3.15 -11.55
N GLY A 493 35.12 3.65 -12.66
CA GLY A 493 34.70 3.32 -14.02
C GLY A 493 33.43 4.05 -14.43
N GLY A 494 33.26 4.29 -15.73
CA GLY A 494 32.08 4.95 -16.29
C GLY A 494 30.94 4.00 -16.63
N PHE A 495 30.09 4.41 -17.58
CA PHE A 495 29.06 3.58 -18.16
C PHE A 495 29.64 2.53 -19.11
N GLY A 496 28.91 1.43 -19.28
CA GLY A 496 29.37 0.31 -20.11
C GLY A 496 29.08 0.46 -21.59
N ASP A 497 29.65 -0.46 -22.37
CA ASP A 497 29.55 -0.46 -23.83
C ASP A 497 28.18 -0.94 -24.33
N PRO A 498 27.37 -0.10 -25.00
CA PRO A 498 26.07 -0.51 -25.54
C PRO A 498 26.13 -1.69 -26.51
N ASN A 499 27.26 -1.89 -27.20
CA ASN A 499 27.43 -3.00 -28.15
C ASN A 499 27.79 -4.32 -27.46
N ASN A 500 28.09 -4.27 -26.16
CA ASN A 500 28.48 -5.41 -25.35
C ASN A 500 27.68 -5.45 -24.05
N ASP A 501 26.34 -5.45 -24.18
CA ASP A 501 25.38 -5.57 -23.07
C ASP A 501 25.64 -4.61 -21.89
N TYR A 502 26.18 -3.42 -22.18
CA TYR A 502 26.54 -2.39 -21.22
C TYR A 502 27.53 -2.83 -20.14
N TYR A 503 28.44 -3.76 -20.44
CA TYR A 503 29.56 -4.10 -19.56
C TYR A 503 30.52 -2.92 -19.37
N VAL A 504 30.92 -2.66 -18.12
CA VAL A 504 31.88 -1.60 -17.78
C VAL A 504 33.27 -1.95 -18.32
N THR A 505 33.87 -1.05 -19.11
CA THR A 505 35.13 -1.30 -19.83
C THR A 505 36.37 -0.69 -19.17
N ASN A 506 36.19 0.17 -18.16
CA ASN A 506 37.27 0.93 -17.51
C ASN A 506 37.06 1.04 -15.99
N GLY A 507 37.99 1.69 -15.28
CA GLY A 507 37.96 1.76 -13.83
C GLY A 507 38.38 0.45 -13.15
N GLY A 508 38.44 0.48 -11.82
CA GLY A 508 38.92 -0.65 -11.04
C GLY A 508 37.92 -1.78 -10.83
N PHE A 509 36.68 -1.65 -11.30
CA PHE A 509 35.66 -2.71 -11.24
C PHE A 509 35.41 -3.41 -12.59
N LYS A 510 36.07 -3.02 -13.69
CA LYS A 510 35.84 -3.60 -15.02
C LYS A 510 35.97 -5.13 -15.09
N ASN A 511 36.81 -5.71 -14.24
CA ASN A 511 37.08 -7.15 -14.19
C ASN A 511 36.40 -7.84 -13.00
N MET A 512 35.59 -7.12 -12.23
CA MET A 512 34.86 -7.68 -11.10
C MET A 512 33.75 -8.58 -11.63
N GLN A 513 33.79 -9.85 -11.24
CA GLN A 513 32.79 -10.86 -11.61
C GLN A 513 31.74 -10.94 -10.50
N VAL A 514 30.47 -11.00 -10.89
CA VAL A 514 29.32 -11.21 -10.01
C VAL A 514 28.54 -12.44 -10.48
N SER A 515 27.85 -13.10 -9.55
CA SER A 515 27.27 -14.42 -9.79
C SER A 515 25.78 -14.41 -10.16
N TYR A 516 25.05 -13.33 -9.88
CA TYR A 516 23.60 -13.26 -10.05
C TYR A 516 23.19 -12.16 -11.03
N PRO A 517 22.14 -12.33 -11.86
CA PRO A 517 21.32 -13.54 -12.00
C PRO A 517 22.08 -14.67 -12.72
N ILE A 518 23.04 -14.31 -13.57
CA ILE A 518 24.03 -15.20 -14.18
C ILE A 518 25.44 -14.69 -13.86
N LYS A 519 26.46 -15.49 -14.14
CA LYS A 519 27.85 -15.05 -13.94
C LYS A 519 28.23 -14.03 -15.01
N HIS A 520 28.58 -12.82 -14.62
CA HIS A 520 28.92 -11.74 -15.54
C HIS A 520 29.76 -10.64 -14.87
N THR A 521 30.27 -9.68 -15.65
CA THR A 521 30.94 -8.47 -15.12
C THR A 521 29.95 -7.33 -14.93
N ILE A 522 30.31 -6.32 -14.13
CA ILE A 522 29.43 -5.19 -13.79
C ILE A 522 28.90 -4.48 -15.06
N ARG A 523 27.60 -4.19 -15.06
CA ARG A 523 26.89 -3.47 -16.13
C ARG A 523 26.36 -2.13 -15.65
N ARG A 524 26.49 -1.10 -16.49
CA ARG A 524 25.97 0.26 -16.23
C ARG A 524 25.41 0.87 -17.51
N GLN A 525 24.13 1.21 -17.50
CA GLN A 525 23.40 1.74 -18.65
C GLN A 525 22.78 3.09 -18.29
N TYR A 526 23.39 4.18 -18.75
CA TYR A 526 22.86 5.51 -18.48
C TYR A 526 21.44 5.66 -19.05
N ASN A 527 20.46 5.86 -18.17
CA ASN A 527 19.06 5.98 -18.56
C ASN A 527 18.41 7.21 -17.91
N PRO A 528 18.42 8.39 -18.56
CA PRO A 528 17.87 9.61 -17.97
C PRO A 528 16.35 9.57 -17.75
N PHE A 529 15.60 8.72 -18.46
CA PHE A 529 14.14 8.61 -18.41
C PHE A 529 13.69 7.17 -18.13
N PRO A 530 13.99 6.62 -16.94
CA PRO A 530 13.81 5.20 -16.69
C PRO A 530 12.36 4.76 -16.48
N TYR A 531 11.43 5.69 -16.30
CA TYR A 531 10.03 5.41 -15.97
C TYR A 531 9.08 5.53 -17.16
N LEU A 532 9.55 5.75 -18.39
CA LEU A 532 8.70 6.01 -19.57
C LEU A 532 7.63 4.94 -19.81
N THR A 533 7.90 3.69 -19.45
CA THR A 533 6.99 2.55 -19.63
C THR A 533 6.14 2.23 -18.39
N TRP A 534 6.31 2.96 -17.28
CA TRP A 534 5.65 2.66 -16.00
C TRP A 534 4.36 3.47 -15.84
N TRP A 535 3.24 2.91 -16.27
CA TRP A 535 1.93 3.57 -16.33
C TRP A 535 1.38 4.08 -14.99
N TRP A 536 1.85 3.54 -13.86
CA TRP A 536 1.42 3.91 -12.52
C TRP A 536 2.27 5.03 -11.89
N VAL A 537 3.40 5.38 -12.51
CA VAL A 537 4.25 6.49 -12.06
C VAL A 537 3.60 7.81 -12.49
N PRO A 538 3.42 8.81 -11.60
CA PRO A 538 2.68 10.02 -11.94
C PRO A 538 3.29 10.88 -13.06
N ARG A 539 4.64 10.92 -13.15
CA ARG A 539 5.37 11.77 -14.11
C ARG A 539 6.42 10.97 -14.87
N PRO A 540 6.04 9.98 -15.69
CA PRO A 540 6.99 9.03 -16.28
C PRO A 540 7.98 9.68 -17.28
N GLN A 541 7.65 10.86 -17.81
CA GLN A 541 8.52 11.65 -18.70
C GLN A 541 9.52 12.54 -17.93
N GLU A 542 9.45 12.61 -16.61
CA GLU A 542 10.39 13.39 -15.81
C GLU A 542 11.77 12.71 -15.77
N ALA A 543 12.82 13.47 -16.05
CA ALA A 543 14.19 12.97 -15.96
C ALA A 543 14.53 12.59 -14.51
N ALA A 544 15.17 11.45 -14.30
CA ALA A 544 15.49 10.95 -12.95
C ALA A 544 16.36 11.93 -12.14
N VAL A 545 17.19 12.74 -12.80
CA VAL A 545 18.02 13.79 -12.15
C VAL A 545 17.20 14.84 -11.40
N VAL A 546 15.92 15.05 -11.75
CA VAL A 546 15.07 16.06 -11.10
C VAL A 546 14.89 15.75 -9.63
N GLY A 547 14.41 14.54 -9.29
CA GLY A 547 14.22 14.12 -7.90
C GLY A 547 15.51 13.91 -7.12
N MET A 548 16.67 14.02 -7.78
CA MET A 548 18.01 13.91 -7.20
C MET A 548 18.63 15.28 -6.86
N GLN A 549 17.98 16.39 -7.20
CA GLN A 549 18.52 17.72 -6.93
C GLN A 549 18.59 18.00 -5.43
N LYS A 550 19.55 18.84 -5.05
CA LYS A 550 19.76 19.27 -3.67
C LYS A 550 18.49 19.83 -3.02
N SER A 551 17.64 20.52 -3.79
CA SER A 551 16.35 21.06 -3.32
C SER A 551 15.42 19.98 -2.75
N PHE A 552 15.32 18.82 -3.39
CA PHE A 552 14.50 17.70 -2.91
C PHE A 552 15.10 17.05 -1.66
N VAL A 553 16.43 16.94 -1.61
CA VAL A 553 17.15 16.43 -0.42
C VAL A 553 16.94 17.37 0.77
N ASP A 554 17.12 18.68 0.57
CA ASP A 554 16.90 19.69 1.60
C ASP A 554 15.44 19.70 2.06
N ALA A 555 14.48 19.56 1.14
CA ALA A 555 13.07 19.47 1.48
C ALA A 555 12.75 18.23 2.35
N ALA A 556 13.38 17.08 2.06
CA ALA A 556 13.23 15.88 2.89
C ALA A 556 13.85 16.07 4.29
N ILE A 557 15.04 16.66 4.39
CA ILE A 557 15.71 16.88 5.68
C ILE A 557 14.95 17.89 6.56
N ASN A 558 14.40 18.95 5.96
CA ASN A 558 13.80 20.05 6.70
C ASN A 558 12.27 19.93 6.87
N GLY A 559 11.58 19.14 6.04
CA GLY A 559 10.12 19.15 5.94
C GLY A 559 9.36 18.19 6.85
N TYR A 560 10.04 17.23 7.49
CA TYR A 560 9.38 16.12 8.19
C TYR A 560 9.82 16.00 9.66
N GLU A 561 9.63 17.04 10.47
CA GLU A 561 10.00 16.99 11.90
C GLU A 561 9.12 15.98 12.67
N GLY A 562 9.74 14.97 13.30
CA GLY A 562 9.09 13.89 14.05
C GLY A 562 8.36 12.87 13.17
N ASP A 563 8.19 13.16 11.87
CA ASP A 563 7.48 12.31 10.91
C ASP A 563 8.44 11.42 10.12
N PHE A 564 8.79 10.28 10.72
CA PHE A 564 9.62 9.27 10.06
C PHE A 564 8.96 8.71 8.79
N MET A 565 7.62 8.57 8.77
CA MET A 565 6.90 8.02 7.61
C MET A 565 7.07 8.95 6.41
N GLY A 566 6.76 10.24 6.59
CA GLY A 566 6.92 11.24 5.55
C GLY A 566 8.36 11.36 5.05
N PHE A 567 9.35 11.34 5.96
CA PHE A 567 10.77 11.40 5.61
C PHE A 567 11.21 10.21 4.73
N GLN A 568 10.94 8.98 5.17
CA GLN A 568 11.31 7.80 4.39
C GLN A 568 10.51 7.71 3.09
N ASN A 569 9.23 8.10 3.07
CA ASN A 569 8.45 8.17 1.83
C ASN A 569 9.09 9.15 0.83
N ALA A 570 9.55 10.32 1.28
CA ALA A 570 10.28 11.28 0.45
C ALA A 570 11.64 10.77 -0.03
N THR A 571 12.17 9.72 0.60
CA THR A 571 13.44 9.08 0.25
C THR A 571 13.25 7.94 -0.75
N GLU A 572 12.31 7.04 -0.49
CA GLU A 572 12.23 5.70 -1.10
C GLU A 572 11.17 5.58 -2.21
N LYS A 573 10.13 6.43 -2.20
CA LYS A 573 9.01 6.32 -3.16
C LYS A 573 9.48 6.33 -4.61
N ALA A 574 8.65 5.82 -5.52
CA ALA A 574 8.91 5.95 -6.94
C ALA A 574 9.16 7.44 -7.31
N GLN A 575 10.18 7.68 -8.12
CA GLN A 575 10.69 9.02 -8.47
C GLN A 575 11.35 9.83 -7.34
N ALA A 576 11.48 9.31 -6.12
CA ALA A 576 12.35 9.90 -5.11
C ALA A 576 13.82 9.57 -5.37
N PHE A 577 14.70 10.24 -4.64
CA PHE A 577 16.13 10.17 -4.92
C PHE A 577 16.77 8.80 -4.75
N HIS A 578 16.27 7.93 -3.85
CA HIS A 578 16.73 6.54 -3.79
C HIS A 578 16.46 5.81 -5.11
N ALA A 579 15.19 5.76 -5.53
CA ALA A 579 14.78 5.08 -6.76
C ALA A 579 15.46 5.69 -7.99
N ASN A 580 15.53 7.03 -8.08
CA ASN A 580 16.12 7.70 -9.24
C ASN A 580 17.59 7.38 -9.44
N VAL A 581 18.39 7.30 -8.38
CA VAL A 581 19.82 6.95 -8.51
C VAL A 581 20.00 5.51 -8.98
N HIS A 582 19.22 4.58 -8.45
CA HIS A 582 19.21 3.21 -8.94
C HIS A 582 18.85 3.16 -10.43
N MET A 583 17.73 3.78 -10.79
CA MET A 583 17.16 3.67 -12.13
C MET A 583 17.94 4.43 -13.20
N ILE A 584 18.54 5.58 -12.89
CA ILE A 584 19.35 6.36 -13.87
C ILE A 584 20.67 5.66 -14.23
N MET A 585 21.20 4.85 -13.31
CA MET A 585 22.43 4.11 -13.51
C MET A 585 22.25 2.89 -14.44
N GLY A 586 21.01 2.37 -14.54
CA GLY A 586 20.68 1.19 -15.33
C GLY A 586 21.51 -0.04 -14.95
N GLY A 587 21.63 -1.00 -15.87
CA GLY A 587 22.51 -2.15 -15.69
C GLY A 587 22.22 -2.94 -14.40
N ASP A 588 23.26 -3.33 -13.70
CA ASP A 588 23.16 -4.03 -12.41
C ASP A 588 22.50 -3.18 -11.33
N LEU A 589 22.85 -1.88 -11.23
CA LEU A 589 22.35 -1.03 -10.16
C LEU A 589 20.84 -0.72 -10.27
N ALA A 590 20.26 -0.81 -11.47
CA ALA A 590 18.81 -0.78 -11.68
C ALA A 590 18.16 -2.19 -11.68
N GLY A 591 18.96 -3.25 -11.59
CA GLY A 591 18.49 -4.63 -11.64
C GLY A 591 17.94 -5.05 -13.00
N THR A 592 18.48 -4.48 -14.07
CA THR A 592 18.16 -4.89 -15.45
C THR A 592 18.82 -6.22 -15.78
N CYS A 593 18.10 -7.12 -16.42
CA CYS A 593 18.62 -8.44 -16.78
C CYS A 593 19.75 -8.35 -17.82
N PRO A 594 20.83 -9.14 -17.67
CA PRO A 594 21.78 -9.36 -18.74
C PRO A 594 21.10 -9.99 -19.95
N THR A 595 21.51 -9.61 -21.15
CA THR A 595 20.95 -10.17 -22.39
C THR A 595 21.10 -11.70 -22.42
N ALA A 596 22.23 -12.21 -21.94
CA ALA A 596 22.51 -13.64 -21.85
C ALA A 596 21.65 -14.40 -20.81
N ALA A 597 20.96 -13.71 -19.89
CA ALA A 597 20.07 -14.35 -18.92
C ALA A 597 18.73 -14.79 -19.56
N GLY A 598 18.43 -14.31 -20.77
CA GLY A 598 17.23 -14.68 -21.52
C GLY A 598 15.92 -14.12 -20.91
N THR A 599 14.79 -14.53 -21.50
CA THR A 599 13.46 -14.02 -21.15
C THR A 599 12.92 -14.52 -19.81
N ALA A 600 13.56 -15.53 -19.20
CA ALA A 600 13.20 -16.04 -17.89
C ALA A 600 13.66 -15.11 -16.75
N CYS A 601 14.62 -14.22 -17.01
CA CYS A 601 15.07 -13.24 -16.04
C CYS A 601 14.01 -12.14 -15.88
N GLN A 602 13.46 -12.02 -14.68
CA GLN A 602 12.57 -10.92 -14.33
C GLN A 602 13.41 -9.80 -13.70
N GLY A 603 13.60 -8.71 -14.45
CA GLY A 603 14.29 -7.53 -13.95
C GLY A 603 13.54 -6.87 -12.78
N GLY A 604 14.27 -6.21 -11.90
CA GLY A 604 13.75 -5.55 -10.70
C GLY A 604 14.86 -5.27 -9.69
N SER A 605 14.57 -4.55 -8.59
CA SER A 605 15.58 -4.12 -7.59
C SER A 605 16.23 -5.24 -6.75
N THR A 606 16.37 -6.43 -7.30
CA THR A 606 16.79 -7.65 -6.58
C THR A 606 18.31 -7.74 -6.45
N TRP A 607 19.10 -7.68 -7.52
CA TRP A 607 20.56 -7.82 -7.48
C TRP A 607 21.32 -6.49 -7.60
N THR A 608 20.71 -5.38 -7.17
CA THR A 608 21.33 -4.05 -7.27
C THR A 608 22.66 -3.90 -6.53
N PRO A 609 22.97 -4.64 -5.44
CA PRO A 609 24.29 -4.61 -4.83
C PRO A 609 25.42 -5.23 -5.66
N ASN A 610 25.14 -5.87 -6.81
CA ASN A 610 26.17 -6.31 -7.74
C ASN A 610 27.13 -5.16 -8.08
N ASP A 611 26.58 -3.99 -8.41
CA ASP A 611 27.38 -2.79 -8.65
C ASP A 611 27.88 -2.21 -7.32
N PRO A 612 29.21 -2.09 -7.09
CA PRO A 612 29.76 -1.46 -5.89
C PRO A 612 29.25 -0.03 -5.63
N MET A 613 28.71 0.65 -6.65
CA MET A 613 28.06 1.95 -6.49
C MET A 613 26.86 1.92 -5.55
N PHE A 614 26.22 0.76 -5.37
CA PHE A 614 25.16 0.54 -4.39
C PHE A 614 25.56 1.05 -3.00
N PHE A 615 26.75 0.65 -2.53
CA PHE A 615 27.16 0.97 -1.17
C PHE A 615 27.50 2.46 -1.00
N LEU A 616 28.06 3.11 -2.04
CA LEU A 616 28.31 4.56 -2.01
C LEU A 616 27.00 5.35 -2.05
N HIS A 617 26.01 4.90 -2.82
CA HIS A 617 24.67 5.47 -2.87
C HIS A 617 23.97 5.35 -1.51
N HIS A 618 23.91 4.15 -0.95
CA HIS A 618 23.27 3.89 0.35
C HIS A 618 24.01 4.50 1.53
N ALA A 619 25.33 4.72 1.45
CA ALA A 619 26.04 5.55 2.42
C ALA A 619 25.59 7.02 2.37
N ASN A 620 25.18 7.54 1.21
CA ASN A 620 24.61 8.89 1.12
C ASN A 620 23.14 8.92 1.59
N ILE A 621 22.35 7.88 1.32
CA ILE A 621 21.00 7.72 1.93
C ILE A 621 21.11 7.72 3.46
N ASP A 622 22.06 6.96 4.00
CA ASP A 622 22.35 6.93 5.43
C ASP A 622 22.79 8.30 5.98
N ARG A 623 23.62 9.03 5.23
CA ARG A 623 24.00 10.41 5.55
C ARG A 623 22.80 11.35 5.61
N ILE A 624 21.89 11.27 4.65
CA ILE A 624 20.67 12.10 4.61
C ILE A 624 19.78 11.79 5.82
N TRP A 625 19.61 10.51 6.17
CA TRP A 625 18.89 10.12 7.38
C TRP A 625 19.58 10.62 8.66
N TRP A 626 20.91 10.50 8.75
CA TRP A 626 21.70 11.04 9.86
C TRP A 626 21.55 12.57 10.01
N LEU A 627 21.53 13.31 8.90
CA LEU A 627 21.28 14.76 8.89
C LEU A 627 19.87 15.09 9.39
N TRP A 628 18.85 14.36 8.92
CA TRP A 628 17.48 14.52 9.38
C TRP A 628 17.33 14.21 10.87
N GLN A 629 17.92 13.13 11.37
CA GLN A 629 17.91 12.76 12.79
C GLN A 629 18.50 13.86 13.69
N ARG A 630 19.52 14.57 13.19
CA ARG A 630 20.19 15.66 13.92
C ARG A 630 19.52 17.03 13.77
N LYS A 631 18.51 17.15 12.90
CA LYS A 631 17.81 18.42 12.67
C LYS A 631 16.89 18.80 13.84
N SER A 632 16.28 17.81 14.50
CA SER A 632 15.42 18.01 15.68
C SER A 632 15.55 16.81 16.62
N PRO A 633 15.52 17.00 17.96
CA PRO A 633 15.46 15.90 18.92
C PRO A 633 14.29 14.93 18.67
N LYS A 634 13.17 15.43 18.12
CA LYS A 634 12.01 14.59 17.76
C LYS A 634 12.33 13.59 16.66
N ASN A 635 13.30 13.88 15.80
CA ASN A 635 13.67 13.03 14.66
C ASN A 635 14.56 11.88 15.09
N PHE A 636 15.39 12.08 16.12
CA PHE A 636 16.53 11.19 16.41
C PHE A 636 16.12 9.73 16.61
N PHE A 637 15.07 9.48 17.41
CA PHE A 637 14.51 8.15 17.64
C PHE A 637 13.12 7.94 17.00
N ALA A 638 12.67 8.86 16.13
CA ALA A 638 11.42 8.67 15.42
C ALA A 638 11.51 7.43 14.52
N PHE A 639 10.54 6.54 14.68
CA PHE A 639 10.45 5.30 13.92
C PHE A 639 8.99 4.90 13.77
N LYS A 640 8.60 4.55 12.54
CA LYS A 640 7.28 3.99 12.23
C LYS A 640 7.33 3.32 10.86
N GLY A 641 6.67 2.19 10.71
CA GLY A 641 6.56 1.51 9.42
C GLY A 641 6.04 0.09 9.57
N GLY A 642 5.44 -0.41 8.50
CA GLY A 642 4.94 -1.79 8.45
C GLY A 642 6.03 -2.77 8.02
N SER A 643 5.82 -4.06 8.26
CA SER A 643 6.75 -5.13 7.85
C SER A 643 6.45 -5.71 6.46
N ASN A 644 5.29 -5.38 5.88
CA ASN A 644 4.88 -5.86 4.56
C ASN A 644 5.02 -4.75 3.51
N MET A 645 5.76 -4.99 2.44
CA MET A 645 6.01 -4.02 1.38
C MET A 645 4.72 -3.51 0.71
N THR A 646 4.65 -2.21 0.47
CA THR A 646 3.66 -1.59 -0.44
C THR A 646 4.17 -0.27 -1.01
N TYR A 647 4.08 -0.12 -2.34
CA TYR A 647 4.65 1.02 -3.06
C TYR A 647 3.60 1.81 -3.88
N THR A 648 2.36 1.31 -3.95
CA THR A 648 1.25 1.97 -4.68
C THR A 648 0.17 2.55 -3.78
N ASP A 649 0.13 2.16 -2.50
CA ASP A 649 -0.91 2.62 -1.57
C ASP A 649 -0.41 3.85 -0.77
N PRO A 650 -0.93 5.05 -1.06
CA PRO A 650 -0.51 6.28 -0.36
C PRO A 650 -0.91 6.30 1.12
N ALA A 651 -1.83 5.44 1.57
CA ALA A 651 -2.21 5.35 2.98
C ALA A 651 -1.14 4.64 3.84
N PHE A 652 -0.26 3.86 3.21
CA PHE A 652 0.78 3.07 3.88
C PHE A 652 2.14 3.29 3.22
N PRO A 653 2.69 4.52 3.24
CA PRO A 653 3.86 4.86 2.42
C PRO A 653 5.15 4.12 2.81
N ASN A 654 5.19 3.47 3.97
CA ASN A 654 6.34 2.69 4.46
C ASN A 654 5.90 1.30 4.93
N GLY A 655 4.96 0.69 4.22
CA GLY A 655 4.59 -0.69 4.42
C GLY A 655 3.29 -0.90 5.19
N TYR A 656 2.61 -1.99 4.85
CA TYR A 656 1.44 -2.49 5.56
C TYR A 656 1.84 -3.15 6.89
N PRO A 657 0.91 -3.21 7.86
CA PRO A 657 1.10 -3.97 9.09
C PRO A 657 1.45 -5.45 8.81
N PRO A 658 2.08 -6.17 9.76
CA PRO A 658 2.33 -5.77 11.16
C PRO A 658 3.24 -4.55 11.33
N TRP A 659 2.88 -3.65 12.25
CA TRP A 659 3.69 -2.48 12.58
C TRP A 659 4.95 -2.91 13.31
N LEU A 660 6.09 -2.40 12.88
CA LEU A 660 7.37 -2.67 13.51
C LEU A 660 7.53 -1.81 14.77
N SER A 661 8.11 -2.41 15.80
CA SER A 661 8.68 -1.74 16.96
C SER A 661 10.17 -1.53 16.74
N ILE A 662 10.72 -0.48 17.36
CA ILE A 662 12.18 -0.24 17.38
C ILE A 662 12.97 -1.42 18.00
N THR A 663 12.31 -2.29 18.78
CA THR A 663 12.93 -3.49 19.37
C THR A 663 12.98 -4.69 18.44
N ASP A 664 12.28 -4.65 17.30
CA ASP A 664 12.18 -5.80 16.41
C ASP A 664 13.52 -6.10 15.73
N LYS A 665 13.74 -7.39 15.47
CA LYS A 665 14.93 -7.90 14.80
C LYS A 665 14.81 -7.76 13.29
N MET A 666 15.91 -7.40 12.65
CA MET A 666 15.99 -7.29 11.21
C MET A 666 16.46 -8.61 10.58
N PRO A 667 15.88 -9.02 9.44
CA PRO A 667 16.24 -10.26 8.74
C PRO A 667 17.62 -10.16 8.09
N THR A 668 18.35 -11.27 8.05
CA THR A 668 19.76 -11.35 7.59
C THR A 668 20.10 -12.64 6.84
N ASP A 669 19.12 -13.49 6.52
CA ASP A 669 19.29 -14.83 5.90
C ASP A 669 20.35 -15.71 6.57
N ASN A 670 20.51 -15.57 7.88
CA ASN A 670 21.52 -16.24 8.69
C ASN A 670 22.99 -15.99 8.27
N LEU A 671 23.24 -15.09 7.32
CA LEU A 671 24.60 -14.67 6.96
C LEU A 671 25.26 -13.93 8.13
N PHE A 672 24.46 -13.21 8.91
CA PHE A 672 24.88 -12.46 10.09
C PHE A 672 23.90 -12.66 11.25
N ALA A 673 24.34 -12.35 12.47
CA ALA A 673 23.44 -12.23 13.62
C ALA A 673 22.42 -11.11 13.36
N GLN A 674 21.15 -11.35 13.73
CA GLN A 674 20.06 -10.41 13.50
C GLN A 674 20.15 -9.21 14.46
N PRO A 675 20.46 -7.99 13.97
CA PRO A 675 20.43 -6.78 14.80
C PRO A 675 18.98 -6.35 15.09
N THR A 676 18.79 -5.55 16.12
CA THR A 676 17.51 -4.85 16.33
C THR A 676 17.48 -3.51 15.59
N ILE A 677 16.30 -3.01 15.24
CA ILE A 677 16.16 -1.66 14.65
C ILE A 677 16.82 -0.61 15.56
N LEU A 678 16.61 -0.71 16.88
CA LEU A 678 17.15 0.20 17.91
C LEU A 678 18.66 0.32 17.79
N SER A 679 19.36 -0.80 17.55
CA SER A 679 20.82 -0.80 17.44
C SER A 679 21.33 0.11 16.32
N THR A 680 20.52 0.36 15.29
CA THR A 680 20.91 1.16 14.12
C THR A 680 20.57 2.65 14.24
N MET A 681 19.75 3.04 15.23
CA MET A 681 19.22 4.40 15.30
C MET A 681 20.31 5.43 15.59
N ASN A 682 21.37 5.05 16.30
CA ASN A 682 22.46 5.94 16.66
C ASN A 682 23.81 5.43 16.12
N THR A 683 24.40 6.20 15.19
CA THR A 683 25.68 5.88 14.53
C THR A 683 26.90 5.93 15.46
N LEU A 684 26.72 6.33 16.72
CA LEU A 684 27.74 6.41 17.76
C LEU A 684 27.54 5.39 18.89
N SER A 685 26.63 4.43 18.73
CA SER A 685 26.29 3.44 19.76
C SER A 685 26.43 2.00 19.26
N GLY A 686 26.64 1.05 20.19
CA GLY A 686 26.74 -0.37 19.88
C GLY A 686 27.90 -0.71 18.95
N ASP A 687 27.58 -1.37 17.83
CA ASP A 687 28.54 -1.73 16.77
C ASP A 687 28.90 -0.56 15.84
N TYR A 688 28.29 0.62 16.07
CA TYR A 688 28.51 1.82 15.30
C TYR A 688 29.40 2.81 16.05
N CYS A 689 30.30 3.44 15.31
CA CYS A 689 31.11 4.56 15.81
C CYS A 689 31.58 5.41 14.63
N TYR A 690 30.65 6.12 13.99
CA TYR A 690 30.95 7.01 12.87
C TYR A 690 30.04 8.24 12.77
N VAL A 691 30.56 9.24 12.07
CA VAL A 691 29.85 10.46 11.63
C VAL A 691 30.09 10.69 10.14
N TYR A 692 29.40 11.67 9.56
CA TYR A 692 29.63 12.14 8.19
C TYR A 692 30.36 13.47 8.20
N ALA A 693 31.27 13.64 7.24
CA ALA A 693 31.97 14.91 6.97
C ALA A 693 31.05 15.97 6.36
#